data_AF-A0A2T5JK05-F1
#
_entry.id   AF-A0A2T5JK05-F1
#
_cell.length_a   1.000
_cell.length_b   1.000
_cell.length_c   1.000
_cell.angle_alpha   90.00
_cell.angle_beta   90.00
_cell.angle_gamma   90.00
#
_symmetry.space_group_name_H-M   'P 1'
#
loop_
_entity.id
_entity.type
_entity.pdbx_description
1 polymer ?
#
loop_
_entity_poly.entity_id
_entity_poly.type
_entity_poly.pdbx_seq_one_letter_code
_entity_poly.pdbx_strand_id
1 'polypeptide(L)'
;MASSHTWHFFRAGGFDQVQIDSGADLLALKELDQKLWVALSCPTRGIEFDNKTLDLIDHDADAHVHANEILSAIGWAGGLLKNADLLVKGSDSVALADIDDSSEEGQQVLVSAQYILKCLDKADATEISLADMADIEKFVAGLEFNGDGVIHTGQIADAGLRKTVEDIIKYRGSVADLSGNPGINQEISDAFFAEVTAYADWQASANGDADIRFLGEKTQAAADAFHAIRDKVSDYFTRCQLAAYDARAAVPLSRSAEDYQNIAAQTLSAQNTDIANFPLATVDPDKPLPLISGVNPAWQKQVDALYEQAIVPLFGRKDSLFAAEWVALCVKFTAFDAWQSAKPACSAEELGGERLREIFVSKHKQAIDNLIGQDKAVETEVKAIRSVEKLLRYNRDLFNLVNNFVSFRSFYTGRDKAIFQLGTLYLDGRSCDLCIRVEDIGKHAEFANMSGLYLAYCDCVRNGGAEKISIAAAFTAGDSDFLMVGRNGIFYDRKGQDWDATIVRILDHPISIRQAFWSPYKKLSKFISEQLQKMASSRAAAADEKLIKAAVETGTPVAAGTPPPPPKPPFDVGKFAGIFAAIGLALGAIGGILASVVGGILGLKFWQIPLAIFGLMLLISGPAMIVAWFKLKKRNLGPVLDANGWAINARARINIPFGTSLTKLAHLPQGARRSLTDPFEEKKPVWPYYMLIVGIIVALIGLWFMGIFGTAPIQ
;
A
#
# COMPACT_ATOMS: atom_id res chain seq x y z
N MET A 1 11.73 0.11 53.46
CA MET A 1 11.86 0.96 52.26
C MET A 1 12.37 0.05 51.16
N ALA A 2 11.59 -0.20 50.10
CA ALA A 2 12.09 -0.98 48.97
C ALA A 2 13.27 -0.22 48.35
N SER A 3 14.42 -0.88 48.18
CA SER A 3 15.57 -0.30 47.50
C SER A 3 15.19 0.05 46.08
N SER A 4 15.33 1.33 45.70
CA SER A 4 15.17 1.80 44.31
C SER A 4 16.02 0.95 43.36
N HIS A 5 15.43 0.50 42.25
CA HIS A 5 16.14 -0.28 41.24
C HIS A 5 17.33 0.52 40.67
N THR A 6 18.49 -0.13 40.50
CA THR A 6 19.72 0.53 40.02
C THR A 6 19.85 0.36 38.51
N TRP A 7 19.51 1.42 37.76
CA TRP A 7 19.62 1.42 36.30
C TRP A 7 21.06 1.56 35.80
N HIS A 8 21.42 0.74 34.82
CA HIS A 8 22.68 0.86 34.08
C HIS A 8 22.42 1.48 32.70
N PHE A 9 23.30 2.39 32.28
CA PHE A 9 23.24 3.00 30.97
C PHE A 9 24.56 2.78 30.23
N PHE A 10 24.47 2.54 28.92
CA PHE A 10 25.62 2.47 28.04
C PHE A 10 25.52 3.55 26.97
N ARG A 11 26.68 4.03 26.50
CA ARG A 11 26.75 5.07 25.48
C ARG A 11 27.06 4.46 24.13
N ALA A 12 26.13 4.55 23.19
CA ALA A 12 26.34 4.17 21.80
C ALA A 12 25.64 5.17 20.85
N GLY A 13 26.13 5.30 19.62
CA GLY A 13 25.61 6.29 18.65
C GLY A 13 25.83 7.77 19.03
N GLY A 14 26.23 8.07 20.27
CA GLY A 14 26.45 9.43 20.77
C GLY A 14 25.44 9.91 21.82
N PHE A 15 24.60 9.02 22.34
CA PHE A 15 23.65 9.25 23.44
C PHE A 15 23.62 8.05 24.40
N ASP A 16 23.02 8.23 25.56
CA ASP A 16 22.95 7.21 26.62
C ASP A 16 21.67 6.36 26.44
N GLN A 17 21.81 5.05 26.54
CA GLN A 17 20.75 4.06 26.36
C GLN A 17 20.70 3.15 27.58
N VAL A 18 19.49 2.80 28.03
CA VAL A 18 19.32 1.88 29.16
C VAL A 18 19.81 0.48 28.78
N GLN A 19 20.53 -0.14 29.71
CA GLN A 19 21.00 -1.51 29.60
C GLN A 19 20.00 -2.42 30.32
N ILE A 20 19.42 -3.38 29.59
CA ILE A 20 18.44 -4.34 30.09
C ILE A 20 19.08 -5.72 29.91
N ASP A 21 19.49 -6.34 31.01
CA ASP A 21 20.23 -7.61 31.03
C ASP A 21 19.62 -8.67 31.96
N SER A 22 18.68 -8.29 32.82
CA SER A 22 18.06 -9.18 33.80
C SER A 22 16.52 -9.08 33.79
N GLY A 23 15.86 -10.09 34.35
CA GLY A 23 14.41 -10.07 34.57
C GLY A 23 14.00 -8.96 35.53
N ALA A 24 14.87 -8.60 36.48
CA ALA A 24 14.66 -7.46 37.37
C ALA A 24 14.63 -6.13 36.59
N ASP A 25 15.50 -5.94 35.59
CA ASP A 25 15.49 -4.75 34.73
C ASP A 25 14.20 -4.68 33.90
N LEU A 26 13.73 -5.82 33.37
CA LEU A 26 12.47 -5.90 32.62
C LEU A 26 11.28 -5.48 33.49
N LEU A 27 11.15 -6.05 34.69
CA LEU A 27 10.04 -5.75 35.60
C LEU A 27 10.07 -4.31 36.12
N ALA A 28 11.28 -3.75 36.31
CA ALA A 28 11.47 -2.37 36.75
C ALA A 28 11.19 -1.36 35.63
N LEU A 29 11.10 -1.77 34.35
CA LEU A 29 10.97 -0.88 33.20
C LEU A 29 9.79 0.09 33.28
N LYS A 30 8.71 -0.29 33.97
CA LYS A 30 7.54 0.57 34.25
C LYS A 30 7.88 1.82 35.08
N GLU A 31 9.01 1.82 35.80
CA GLU A 31 9.49 2.92 36.63
C GLU A 31 10.45 3.86 35.87
N LEU A 32 10.92 3.45 34.69
CA LEU A 32 11.84 4.23 33.86
C LEU A 32 11.06 5.28 33.05
N ASP A 33 11.50 6.55 33.08
CA ASP A 33 10.90 7.61 32.26
C ASP A 33 10.97 7.23 30.77
N GLN A 34 9.81 7.15 30.12
CA GLN A 34 9.67 6.80 28.70
C GLN A 34 10.48 7.74 27.77
N LYS A 35 10.82 8.96 28.21
CA LYS A 35 11.71 9.87 27.47
C LYS A 35 13.12 9.29 27.24
N LEU A 36 13.51 8.29 28.03
CA LEU A 36 14.80 7.59 27.93
C LEU A 36 14.75 6.40 26.96
N TRP A 37 13.58 6.11 26.38
CA TRP A 37 13.38 5.02 25.43
C TRP A 37 13.67 5.52 24.01
N VAL A 38 14.20 4.62 23.18
CA VAL A 38 14.53 4.92 21.78
C VAL A 38 13.27 5.03 20.93
N ALA A 39 12.37 4.05 21.02
CA ALA A 39 11.05 4.08 20.40
C ALA A 39 9.95 4.06 21.47
N LEU A 40 8.79 4.65 21.12
CA LEU A 40 7.56 4.61 21.93
C LEU A 40 6.45 3.82 21.24
N SER A 41 6.59 3.55 19.95
CA SER A 41 5.71 2.70 19.15
C SER A 41 6.49 2.09 17.99
N CYS A 42 6.13 0.87 17.57
CA CYS A 42 6.64 0.21 16.38
C CYS A 42 5.50 -0.52 15.64
N PRO A 43 5.58 -0.68 14.30
CA PRO A 43 4.56 -1.39 13.55
C PRO A 43 4.61 -2.90 13.81
N THR A 44 3.45 -3.57 13.75
CA THR A 44 3.36 -5.04 13.88
C THR A 44 3.79 -5.79 12.62
N ARG A 45 4.00 -5.08 11.51
CA ARG A 45 4.35 -5.62 10.19
C ARG A 45 5.53 -4.89 9.58
N GLY A 46 6.18 -5.54 8.61
CA GLY A 46 7.31 -4.98 7.88
C GLY A 46 8.64 -4.96 8.64
N ILE A 47 8.69 -5.66 9.77
CA ILE A 47 9.88 -5.88 10.59
C ILE A 47 10.20 -7.38 10.70
N GLU A 48 11.45 -7.71 10.96
CA GLU A 48 11.95 -9.07 11.13
C GLU A 48 11.74 -9.55 12.57
N PHE A 49 10.49 -9.90 12.86
CA PHE A 49 10.07 -10.42 14.16
C PHE A 49 8.88 -11.38 13.99
N ASP A 50 8.53 -12.13 15.04
CA ASP A 50 7.38 -13.02 15.02
C ASP A 50 6.07 -12.20 15.05
N ASN A 51 5.33 -12.24 13.93
CA ASN A 51 4.10 -11.48 13.77
C ASN A 51 3.01 -11.90 14.77
N LYS A 52 2.88 -13.20 15.07
CA LYS A 52 1.89 -13.70 16.04
C LYS A 52 2.18 -13.12 17.43
N THR A 53 3.45 -13.03 17.82
CA THR A 53 3.82 -12.39 19.10
C THR A 53 3.46 -10.91 19.13
N LEU A 54 3.67 -10.17 18.04
CA LEU A 54 3.28 -8.75 17.96
C LEU A 54 1.76 -8.58 18.03
N ASP A 55 1.01 -9.45 17.35
CA ASP A 55 -0.46 -9.45 17.38
C ASP A 55 -1.03 -9.78 18.77
N LEU A 56 -0.28 -10.52 19.61
CA LEU A 56 -0.67 -10.77 21.00
C LEU A 56 -0.39 -9.58 21.93
N ILE A 57 0.59 -8.76 21.58
CA ILE A 57 0.95 -7.56 22.34
C ILE A 57 0.02 -6.39 21.97
N ASP A 58 -0.26 -6.21 20.68
CA ASP A 58 -1.22 -5.24 20.11
C ASP A 58 -2.65 -5.62 20.51
N HIS A 59 -3.11 -5.12 21.66
CA HIS A 59 -4.39 -5.52 22.24
C HIS A 59 -5.57 -4.73 21.67
N ASP A 60 -5.31 -3.56 21.07
CA ASP A 60 -6.34 -2.71 20.46
C ASP A 60 -6.45 -2.88 18.93
N ALA A 61 -5.59 -3.73 18.36
CA ALA A 61 -5.54 -4.10 16.96
C ALA A 61 -5.34 -2.90 16.02
N ASP A 62 -4.57 -1.90 16.47
CA ASP A 62 -4.22 -0.72 15.67
C ASP A 62 -3.01 -0.94 14.73
N ALA A 63 -2.51 -2.18 14.68
CA ALA A 63 -1.34 -2.63 13.94
C ALA A 63 -0.01 -1.99 14.40
N HIS A 64 0.02 -1.44 15.61
CA HIS A 64 1.21 -0.93 16.27
C HIS A 64 1.35 -1.53 17.67
N VAL A 65 2.59 -1.61 18.14
CA VAL A 65 2.90 -1.98 19.52
C VAL A 65 3.40 -0.74 20.23
N HIS A 66 2.64 -0.30 21.24
CA HIS A 66 2.95 0.87 22.06
C HIS A 66 3.72 0.49 23.33
N ALA A 67 4.41 1.48 23.91
CA ALA A 67 5.18 1.28 25.15
C ALA A 67 4.34 0.67 26.29
N ASN A 68 3.08 1.07 26.43
CA ASN A 68 2.20 0.55 27.50
C ASN A 68 1.82 -0.92 27.30
N GLU A 69 1.72 -1.37 26.06
CA GLU A 69 1.41 -2.77 25.73
C GLU A 69 2.60 -3.66 26.02
N ILE A 70 3.81 -3.19 25.71
CA ILE A 70 5.06 -3.86 26.11
C ILE A 70 5.13 -3.96 27.64
N LEU A 71 4.84 -2.89 28.37
CA LEU A 71 4.83 -2.92 29.84
C LEU A 71 3.78 -3.90 30.38
N SER A 72 2.60 -3.94 29.78
CA SER A 72 1.53 -4.89 30.13
C SER A 72 1.97 -6.33 29.85
N ALA A 73 2.61 -6.59 28.71
CA ALA A 73 3.14 -7.89 28.35
C ALA A 73 4.24 -8.37 29.32
N ILE A 74 5.16 -7.48 29.71
CA ILE A 74 6.21 -7.77 30.70
C ILE A 74 5.59 -8.06 32.08
N GLY A 75 4.65 -7.21 32.52
CA GLY A 75 3.98 -7.39 33.81
C GLY A 75 3.20 -8.70 33.87
N TRP A 76 2.50 -9.05 32.79
CA TRP A 76 1.75 -10.30 32.68
C TRP A 76 2.67 -11.52 32.66
N ALA A 77 3.67 -11.57 31.77
CA ALA A 77 4.58 -12.72 31.68
C ALA A 77 5.42 -12.90 32.95
N GLY A 78 5.91 -11.80 33.52
CA GLY A 78 6.68 -11.82 34.75
C GLY A 78 5.87 -12.16 36.00
N GLY A 79 4.54 -11.99 35.97
CA GLY A 79 3.63 -12.44 37.04
C GLY A 79 3.25 -13.91 36.97
N LEU A 80 3.47 -14.57 35.82
CA LEU A 80 3.18 -16.00 35.60
C LEU A 80 4.42 -16.89 35.71
N LEU A 81 5.60 -16.31 35.92
CA LEU A 81 6.86 -17.03 36.04
C LEU A 81 7.46 -16.82 37.42
N LYS A 82 7.90 -17.90 38.08
CA LYS A 82 8.59 -17.84 39.38
C LYS A 82 9.91 -17.10 39.30
N ASN A 83 10.53 -17.07 38.13
CA ASN A 83 11.76 -16.34 37.87
C ASN A 83 11.68 -15.56 36.56
N ALA A 84 11.71 -14.22 36.66
CA ALA A 84 11.68 -13.33 35.49
C ALA A 84 12.94 -13.42 34.61
N ASP A 85 14.07 -13.96 35.11
CA ASP A 85 15.26 -14.19 34.28
C ASP A 85 15.04 -15.24 33.18
N LEU A 86 13.95 -16.02 33.25
CA LEU A 86 13.56 -16.92 32.17
C LEU A 86 13.22 -16.15 30.89
N LEU A 87 12.58 -14.97 31.01
CA LEU A 87 12.30 -14.08 29.88
C LEU A 87 13.57 -13.62 29.17
N VAL A 88 14.67 -13.45 29.93
CA VAL A 88 15.97 -13.05 29.39
C VAL A 88 16.64 -14.18 28.64
N LYS A 89 16.47 -15.43 29.10
CA LYS A 89 17.03 -16.61 28.41
C LYS A 89 16.43 -16.78 27.01
N GLY A 90 15.18 -16.36 26.79
CA GLY A 90 14.57 -16.37 25.45
C GLY A 90 14.29 -17.78 24.92
N SER A 91 13.99 -18.74 25.80
CA SER A 91 13.72 -20.14 25.38
C SER A 91 12.35 -20.27 24.74
N ASP A 92 12.22 -21.15 23.76
CA ASP A 92 10.94 -21.56 23.18
C ASP A 92 10.19 -22.61 24.02
N SER A 93 10.79 -23.05 25.13
CA SER A 93 10.18 -23.90 26.15
C SER A 93 10.17 -23.26 27.54
N VAL A 94 9.19 -23.67 28.36
CA VAL A 94 9.07 -23.31 29.77
C VAL A 94 8.84 -24.59 30.59
N ALA A 95 9.60 -24.76 31.67
CA ALA A 95 9.39 -25.86 32.60
C ALA A 95 8.10 -25.65 33.39
N LEU A 96 7.30 -26.69 33.58
CA LEU A 96 6.05 -26.61 34.35
C LEU A 96 6.29 -26.16 35.79
N ALA A 97 7.45 -26.52 36.36
CA ALA A 97 7.86 -26.12 37.70
C ALA A 97 8.14 -24.61 37.82
N ASP A 98 8.47 -23.93 36.72
CA ASP A 98 8.81 -22.52 36.67
C ASP A 98 7.59 -21.60 36.50
N ILE A 99 6.42 -22.15 36.19
CA ILE A 99 5.16 -21.42 36.15
C ILE A 99 4.72 -21.11 37.60
N ASP A 100 4.38 -19.85 37.86
CA ASP A 100 3.89 -19.39 39.16
C ASP A 100 2.40 -19.72 39.32
N ASP A 101 2.08 -20.61 40.26
CA ASP A 101 0.74 -21.09 40.59
C ASP A 101 0.12 -20.37 41.80
N SER A 102 0.70 -19.25 42.24
CA SER A 102 0.17 -18.44 43.34
C SER A 102 -1.06 -17.60 42.97
N SER A 103 -1.27 -17.33 41.67
CA SER A 103 -2.43 -16.61 41.16
C SER A 103 -3.44 -17.56 40.49
N GLU A 104 -4.72 -17.18 40.44
CA GLU A 104 -5.76 -17.95 39.74
C GLU A 104 -5.41 -18.16 38.26
N GLU A 105 -4.91 -17.12 37.60
CA GLU A 105 -4.49 -17.19 36.19
C GLU A 105 -3.27 -18.10 36.01
N GLY A 106 -2.29 -18.04 36.92
CA GLY A 106 -1.14 -18.94 36.93
C GLY A 106 -1.49 -20.41 37.10
N GLN A 107 -2.45 -20.71 37.99
CA GLN A 107 -3.00 -22.06 38.15
C GLN A 107 -3.68 -22.55 36.88
N GLN A 108 -4.48 -21.70 36.23
CA GLN A 108 -5.14 -22.03 34.97
C GLN A 108 -4.13 -22.32 33.86
N VAL A 109 -3.08 -21.51 33.72
CA VAL A 109 -2.02 -21.73 32.73
C VAL A 109 -1.27 -23.04 33.00
N LEU A 110 -0.94 -23.34 34.25
CA LEU A 110 -0.27 -24.59 34.61
C LEU A 110 -1.13 -25.83 34.30
N VAL A 111 -2.41 -25.81 34.72
CA VAL A 111 -3.35 -26.90 34.44
C VAL A 111 -3.54 -27.08 32.93
N SER A 112 -3.60 -25.98 32.18
CA SER A 112 -3.75 -26.01 30.72
C SER A 112 -2.52 -26.56 30.03
N ALA A 113 -1.32 -26.18 30.48
CA ALA A 113 -0.07 -26.75 29.97
C ALA A 113 0.00 -28.27 30.19
N GLN A 114 -0.39 -28.75 31.37
CA GLN A 114 -0.48 -30.19 31.66
C GLN A 114 -1.53 -30.89 30.81
N TYR A 115 -2.68 -30.26 30.59
CA TYR A 115 -3.74 -30.78 29.73
C TYR A 115 -3.28 -30.90 28.27
N ILE A 116 -2.62 -29.87 27.73
CA ILE A 116 -2.04 -29.88 26.38
C ILE A 116 -1.06 -31.04 26.23
N LEU A 117 -0.11 -31.18 27.17
CA LEU A 117 0.86 -32.27 27.14
C LEU A 117 0.19 -33.64 27.22
N LYS A 118 -0.88 -33.78 28.00
CA LYS A 118 -1.68 -35.02 28.06
C LYS A 118 -2.39 -35.30 26.73
N CYS A 119 -2.97 -34.30 26.08
CA CYS A 119 -3.61 -34.44 24.77
C CYS A 119 -2.62 -34.83 23.66
N LEU A 120 -1.35 -34.45 23.80
CA LEU A 120 -0.27 -34.78 22.88
C LEU A 120 0.46 -36.10 23.23
N ASP A 121 -0.11 -36.93 24.13
CA ASP A 121 0.50 -38.17 24.63
C ASP A 121 1.89 -37.97 25.30
N LYS A 122 2.15 -36.79 25.85
CA LYS A 122 3.39 -36.39 26.54
C LYS A 122 3.16 -36.09 28.03
N ALA A 123 2.30 -36.86 28.70
CA ALA A 123 1.89 -36.59 30.09
C ALA A 123 3.06 -36.58 31.12
N ASP A 124 4.16 -37.28 30.83
CA ASP A 124 5.35 -37.33 31.69
C ASP A 124 6.36 -36.20 31.40
N ALA A 125 6.09 -35.32 30.44
CA ALA A 125 6.98 -34.20 30.11
C ALA A 125 6.99 -33.15 31.23
N THR A 126 8.18 -32.64 31.53
CA THR A 126 8.40 -31.62 32.57
C THR A 126 8.43 -30.19 32.04
N GLU A 127 8.42 -30.03 30.72
CA GLU A 127 8.42 -28.74 30.03
C GLU A 127 7.41 -28.76 28.86
N ILE A 128 6.94 -27.57 28.50
CA ILE A 128 6.07 -27.33 27.35
C ILE A 128 6.75 -26.35 26.40
N SER A 129 6.61 -26.56 25.10
CA SER A 129 7.30 -25.78 24.05
C SER A 129 6.34 -25.16 23.03
N LEU A 130 6.81 -24.17 22.28
CA LEU A 130 6.06 -23.61 21.15
C LEU A 130 5.78 -24.65 20.04
N ALA A 131 6.59 -25.70 19.92
CA ALA A 131 6.33 -26.78 18.99
C ALA A 131 5.07 -27.57 19.40
N ASP A 132 4.88 -27.80 20.70
CA ASP A 132 3.67 -28.44 21.23
C ASP A 132 2.42 -27.60 20.95
N MET A 133 2.56 -26.26 20.95
CA MET A 133 1.46 -25.36 20.59
C MET A 133 1.03 -25.50 19.12
N ALA A 134 1.98 -25.69 18.20
CA ALA A 134 1.65 -25.91 16.80
C ALA A 134 0.93 -27.25 16.57
N ASP A 135 1.21 -28.25 17.40
CA ASP A 135 0.55 -29.56 17.33
C ASP A 135 -0.85 -29.54 17.98
N ILE A 136 -1.01 -28.84 19.11
CA ILE A 136 -2.34 -28.69 19.73
C ILE A 136 -3.25 -27.76 18.91
N GLU A 137 -2.74 -26.72 18.24
CA GLU A 137 -3.52 -25.91 17.30
C GLU A 137 -4.14 -26.78 16.20
N LYS A 138 -3.37 -27.71 15.61
CA LYS A 138 -3.88 -28.65 14.61
C LYS A 138 -4.89 -29.62 15.19
N PHE A 139 -4.66 -30.08 16.41
CA PHE A 139 -5.60 -30.96 17.11
C PHE A 139 -6.94 -30.26 17.37
N VAL A 140 -6.90 -29.04 17.93
CA VAL A 140 -8.09 -28.22 18.22
C VAL A 140 -8.83 -27.84 16.95
N ALA A 141 -8.13 -27.45 15.88
CA ALA A 141 -8.75 -27.18 14.58
C ALA A 141 -9.41 -28.42 13.96
N GLY A 142 -9.03 -29.63 14.38
CA GLY A 142 -9.66 -30.89 13.98
C GLY A 142 -10.81 -31.34 14.88
N LEU A 143 -11.10 -30.65 15.99
CA LEU A 143 -12.21 -30.97 16.87
C LEU A 143 -13.55 -30.56 16.24
N GLU A 144 -14.59 -31.32 16.54
CA GLU A 144 -15.97 -30.98 16.15
C GLU A 144 -16.45 -29.70 16.82
N PHE A 145 -16.01 -29.41 18.04
CA PHE A 145 -16.27 -28.15 18.75
C PHE A 145 -14.95 -27.58 19.24
N ASN A 146 -14.58 -26.41 18.73
CA ASN A 146 -13.28 -25.79 18.93
C ASN A 146 -13.37 -24.44 19.67
N GLY A 147 -14.57 -24.04 20.10
CA GLY A 147 -14.78 -22.94 21.04
C GLY A 147 -14.69 -21.54 20.44
N ASP A 148 -14.80 -21.38 19.12
CA ASP A 148 -14.81 -20.08 18.44
C ASP A 148 -16.22 -19.49 18.23
N GLY A 149 -17.26 -20.27 18.55
CA GLY A 149 -18.66 -19.91 18.40
C GLY A 149 -19.15 -19.92 16.95
N VAL A 150 -18.42 -20.60 16.04
CA VAL A 150 -18.73 -20.73 14.63
C VAL A 150 -19.12 -22.17 14.31
N ILE A 151 -20.23 -22.36 13.60
CA ILE A 151 -20.65 -23.68 13.10
C ILE A 151 -20.46 -23.75 11.60
N HIS A 152 -19.81 -24.79 11.12
CA HIS A 152 -19.72 -25.12 9.71
C HIS A 152 -20.56 -26.36 9.36
N THR A 153 -20.85 -26.55 8.06
CA THR A 153 -21.77 -27.57 7.57
C THR A 153 -21.32 -29.02 7.84
N GLY A 154 -20.03 -29.22 8.11
CA GLY A 154 -19.42 -30.52 8.41
C GLY A 154 -19.79 -31.07 9.79
N GLN A 155 -20.13 -30.21 10.75
CA GLN A 155 -20.56 -30.59 12.11
C GLN A 155 -22.05 -31.00 12.16
N ILE A 156 -22.81 -30.72 11.09
CA ILE A 156 -24.26 -30.90 11.09
C ILE A 156 -24.60 -32.22 10.41
N ALA A 157 -25.11 -33.20 11.15
CA ALA A 157 -25.56 -34.48 10.59
C ALA A 157 -26.91 -34.37 9.85
N ASP A 158 -27.84 -33.56 10.36
CA ASP A 158 -29.18 -33.38 9.79
C ASP A 158 -29.14 -32.64 8.45
N ALA A 159 -29.71 -33.24 7.41
CA ALA A 159 -29.66 -32.70 6.06
C ALA A 159 -30.47 -31.40 5.88
N GLY A 160 -31.58 -31.24 6.61
CA GLY A 160 -32.43 -30.06 6.55
C GLY A 160 -31.79 -28.84 7.22
N LEU A 161 -31.18 -29.07 8.38
CA LEU A 161 -30.41 -28.09 9.14
C LEU A 161 -29.16 -27.68 8.37
N ARG A 162 -28.41 -28.64 7.80
CA ARG A 162 -27.22 -28.37 6.99
C ARG A 162 -27.55 -27.45 5.81
N LYS A 163 -28.62 -27.77 5.07
CA LYS A 163 -29.09 -26.95 3.95
C LYS A 163 -29.47 -25.54 4.40
N THR A 164 -30.04 -25.39 5.59
CA THR A 164 -30.36 -24.05 6.15
C THR A 164 -29.10 -23.26 6.45
N VAL A 165 -28.04 -23.89 6.97
CA VAL A 165 -26.75 -23.22 7.19
C VAL A 165 -26.07 -22.86 5.86
N GLU A 166 -26.15 -23.73 4.84
CA GLU A 166 -25.68 -23.41 3.48
C GLU A 166 -26.42 -22.21 2.88
N ASP A 167 -27.75 -22.15 3.06
CA ASP A 167 -28.58 -21.03 2.65
C ASP A 167 -28.12 -19.73 3.36
N ILE A 168 -27.89 -19.78 4.69
CA ILE A 168 -27.40 -18.61 5.46
C ILE A 168 -26.03 -18.15 4.93
N ILE A 169 -25.07 -19.07 4.75
CA ILE A 169 -23.73 -18.76 4.24
C ILE A 169 -23.81 -18.07 2.88
N LYS A 170 -24.68 -18.56 1.99
CA LYS A 170 -24.80 -18.04 0.63
C LYS A 170 -25.37 -16.63 0.57
N TYR A 171 -26.40 -16.33 1.37
CA TYR A 171 -27.16 -15.08 1.24
C TYR A 171 -26.77 -14.00 2.26
N ARG A 172 -26.21 -14.39 3.41
CA ARG A 172 -25.72 -13.45 4.45
C ARG A 172 -24.21 -13.37 4.56
N GLY A 173 -23.50 -14.39 4.08
CA GLY A 173 -22.05 -14.50 4.21
C GLY A 173 -21.64 -15.46 5.33
N SER A 174 -20.33 -15.64 5.47
CA SER A 174 -19.72 -16.58 6.41
C SER A 174 -18.58 -15.94 7.19
N VAL A 175 -18.33 -16.48 8.39
CA VAL A 175 -17.09 -16.28 9.13
C VAL A 175 -16.25 -17.55 8.99
N ALA A 176 -14.93 -17.41 8.93
CA ALA A 176 -14.03 -18.55 8.93
C ALA A 176 -13.99 -19.15 10.34
N ASP A 177 -14.31 -20.43 10.44
CA ASP A 177 -14.08 -21.26 11.62
C ASP A 177 -12.56 -21.47 11.84
N LEU A 178 -12.13 -21.85 13.04
CA LEU A 178 -10.72 -22.19 13.32
C LEU A 178 -10.18 -23.32 12.43
N SER A 179 -11.03 -24.21 11.92
CA SER A 179 -10.64 -25.22 10.91
C SER A 179 -10.37 -24.65 9.52
N GLY A 180 -10.70 -23.37 9.29
CA GLY A 180 -10.62 -22.68 8.00
C GLY A 180 -11.86 -22.86 7.13
N ASN A 181 -12.86 -23.62 7.56
CA ASN A 181 -14.10 -23.81 6.84
C ASN A 181 -15.04 -22.60 6.98
N PRO A 182 -15.83 -22.26 5.95
CA PRO A 182 -16.84 -21.22 6.08
C PRO A 182 -17.99 -21.70 6.98
N GLY A 183 -18.30 -20.90 7.99
CA GLY A 183 -19.36 -21.17 8.95
C GLY A 183 -20.18 -19.92 9.29
N ILE A 184 -21.06 -20.07 10.28
CA ILE A 184 -21.94 -19.01 10.77
C ILE A 184 -21.76 -18.82 12.28
N ASN A 185 -21.75 -17.57 12.73
CA ASN A 185 -21.75 -17.21 14.15
C ASN A 185 -23.17 -16.77 14.58
N GLN A 186 -23.33 -16.44 15.87
CA GLN A 186 -24.62 -16.05 16.44
C GLN A 186 -25.22 -14.82 15.75
N GLU A 187 -24.38 -13.83 15.42
CA GLU A 187 -24.80 -12.56 14.82
C GLU A 187 -25.37 -12.77 13.42
N ILE A 188 -24.68 -13.57 12.59
CA ILE A 188 -25.15 -13.92 11.23
C ILE A 188 -26.45 -14.72 11.30
N SER A 189 -26.53 -15.70 12.20
CA SER A 189 -27.74 -16.52 12.41
C SER A 189 -28.93 -15.64 12.82
N ASP A 190 -28.78 -14.82 13.86
CA ASP A 190 -29.86 -13.97 14.36
C ASP A 190 -30.31 -12.94 13.31
N ALA A 191 -29.35 -12.34 12.59
CA ALA A 191 -29.66 -11.39 11.52
C ALA A 191 -30.40 -12.03 10.34
N PHE A 192 -30.13 -13.30 10.02
CA PHE A 192 -30.86 -14.05 8.99
C PHE A 192 -32.28 -14.38 9.45
N PHE A 193 -32.44 -14.96 10.64
CA PHE A 193 -33.77 -15.33 11.15
C PHE A 193 -34.66 -14.11 11.45
N ALA A 194 -34.08 -12.96 11.80
CA ALA A 194 -34.81 -11.69 11.90
C ALA A 194 -35.38 -11.26 10.54
N GLU A 195 -34.61 -11.36 9.45
CA GLU A 195 -35.10 -11.08 8.09
C GLU A 195 -36.19 -12.07 7.65
N VAL A 196 -35.99 -13.37 7.89
CA VAL A 196 -36.99 -14.40 7.57
C VAL A 196 -38.30 -14.15 8.32
N THR A 197 -38.22 -13.77 9.60
CA THR A 197 -39.39 -13.43 10.42
C THR A 197 -40.11 -12.20 9.89
N ALA A 198 -39.38 -11.11 9.63
CA ALA A 198 -39.95 -9.88 9.07
C ALA A 198 -40.64 -10.14 7.72
N TYR A 199 -40.04 -10.96 6.87
CA TYR A 199 -40.62 -11.35 5.58
C TYR A 199 -41.88 -12.22 5.75
N ALA A 200 -41.86 -13.18 6.67
CA ALA A 200 -43.02 -14.02 6.97
C ALA A 200 -44.18 -13.20 7.54
N ASP A 201 -43.91 -12.25 8.44
CA ASP A 201 -44.90 -11.33 9.03
C ASP A 201 -45.49 -10.40 7.97
N TRP A 202 -44.66 -9.83 7.09
CA TRP A 202 -45.09 -9.06 5.93
C TRP A 202 -46.02 -9.89 5.03
N GLN A 203 -45.66 -11.14 4.73
CA GLN A 203 -46.51 -12.02 3.92
C GLN A 203 -47.82 -12.39 4.62
N ALA A 204 -47.79 -12.58 5.94
CA ALA A 204 -48.98 -12.87 6.74
C ALA A 204 -49.95 -11.68 6.80
N SER A 205 -49.45 -10.44 6.84
CA SER A 205 -50.29 -9.23 6.83
C SER A 205 -51.21 -9.15 5.60
N ALA A 206 -50.75 -9.63 4.44
CA ALA A 206 -51.57 -9.71 3.22
C ALA A 206 -52.73 -10.71 3.29
N ASN A 207 -52.60 -11.76 4.11
CA ASN A 207 -53.68 -12.74 4.31
C ASN A 207 -54.74 -12.26 5.31
N GLY A 208 -54.37 -11.33 6.20
CA GLY A 208 -55.26 -10.78 7.23
C GLY A 208 -56.15 -9.64 6.75
N ASP A 209 -55.80 -8.99 5.64
CA ASP A 209 -56.53 -7.85 5.08
C ASP A 209 -57.13 -8.18 3.70
N ALA A 210 -58.46 -8.22 3.66
CA ALA A 210 -59.22 -8.51 2.43
C ALA A 210 -59.05 -7.43 1.36
N ASP A 211 -58.69 -6.20 1.74
CA ASP A 211 -58.46 -5.10 0.80
C ASP A 211 -57.08 -5.19 0.12
N ILE A 212 -56.10 -5.87 0.73
CA ILE A 212 -54.79 -6.15 0.11
C ILE A 212 -54.91 -7.26 -0.94
N ARG A 213 -55.73 -8.30 -0.68
CA ARG A 213 -55.95 -9.44 -1.58
C ARG A 213 -57.38 -9.51 -2.12
N PHE A 214 -57.87 -8.39 -2.64
CA PHE A 214 -59.26 -8.26 -3.08
C PHE A 214 -59.66 -9.18 -4.26
N LEU A 215 -58.70 -9.74 -5.02
CA LEU A 215 -58.90 -10.78 -6.03
C LEU A 215 -58.23 -12.12 -5.66
N GLY A 216 -57.90 -12.34 -4.38
CA GLY A 216 -57.14 -13.51 -3.93
C GLY A 216 -55.77 -13.58 -4.60
N GLU A 217 -55.37 -14.77 -5.07
CA GLU A 217 -54.07 -15.00 -5.73
C GLU A 217 -53.89 -14.20 -7.03
N LYS A 218 -54.98 -13.74 -7.66
CA LYS A 218 -54.93 -12.94 -8.90
C LYS A 218 -54.59 -11.46 -8.66
N THR A 219 -54.59 -11.01 -7.41
CA THR A 219 -54.38 -9.59 -7.08
C THR A 219 -53.02 -9.08 -7.55
N GLN A 220 -51.97 -9.90 -7.43
CA GLN A 220 -50.62 -9.55 -7.92
C GLN A 220 -50.62 -9.34 -9.44
N ALA A 221 -51.15 -10.30 -10.20
CA ALA A 221 -51.20 -10.19 -11.66
C ALA A 221 -52.05 -9.00 -12.14
N ALA A 222 -53.13 -8.68 -11.41
CA ALA A 222 -53.94 -7.50 -11.66
C ALA A 222 -53.19 -6.19 -11.35
N ALA A 223 -52.40 -6.16 -10.27
CA ALA A 223 -51.57 -5.01 -9.91
C ALA A 223 -50.45 -4.79 -10.92
N ASP A 224 -49.76 -5.85 -11.35
CA ASP A 224 -48.71 -5.77 -12.37
C ASP A 224 -49.26 -5.19 -13.69
N ALA A 225 -50.44 -5.67 -14.13
CA ALA A 225 -51.12 -5.15 -15.32
C ALA A 225 -51.58 -3.70 -15.15
N PHE A 226 -52.05 -3.33 -13.96
CA PHE A 226 -52.43 -1.96 -13.61
C PHE A 226 -51.23 -1.01 -13.64
N HIS A 227 -50.14 -1.34 -12.94
CA HIS A 227 -48.93 -0.51 -12.87
C HIS A 227 -48.26 -0.32 -14.22
N ALA A 228 -48.29 -1.34 -15.09
CA ALA A 228 -47.68 -1.26 -16.41
C ALA A 228 -48.26 -0.15 -17.31
N ILE A 229 -49.50 0.29 -17.06
CA ILE A 229 -50.20 1.26 -17.91
C ILE A 229 -50.80 2.45 -17.13
N ARG A 230 -50.69 2.45 -15.81
CA ARG A 230 -51.29 3.45 -14.90
C ARG A 230 -51.06 4.89 -15.35
N ASP A 231 -49.81 5.23 -15.62
CA ASP A 231 -49.45 6.60 -15.96
C ASP A 231 -50.02 7.00 -17.33
N LYS A 232 -50.08 6.06 -18.28
CA LYS A 232 -50.59 6.31 -19.62
C LYS A 232 -52.11 6.47 -19.66
N VAL A 233 -52.84 5.67 -18.87
CA VAL A 233 -54.28 5.82 -18.72
C VAL A 233 -54.62 7.11 -17.98
N SER A 234 -53.84 7.46 -16.96
CA SER A 234 -54.02 8.73 -16.22
C SER A 234 -53.75 9.95 -17.11
N ASP A 235 -52.66 9.93 -17.89
CA ASP A 235 -52.36 10.96 -18.92
C ASP A 235 -53.50 11.10 -19.92
N TYR A 236 -54.06 9.99 -20.43
CA TYR A 236 -55.21 10.04 -21.33
C TYR A 236 -56.42 10.76 -20.71
N PHE A 237 -56.83 10.39 -19.49
CA PHE A 237 -57.96 11.05 -18.85
C PHE A 237 -57.68 12.53 -18.52
N THR A 238 -56.45 12.88 -18.12
CA THR A 238 -56.05 14.27 -17.94
C THR A 238 -56.14 15.07 -19.24
N ARG A 239 -55.74 14.50 -20.38
CA ARG A 239 -55.89 15.14 -21.71
C ARG A 239 -57.35 15.35 -22.08
N CYS A 240 -58.22 14.36 -21.85
CA CYS A 240 -59.66 14.48 -22.12
C CYS A 240 -60.34 15.56 -21.23
N GLN A 241 -59.93 15.65 -19.96
CA GLN A 241 -60.41 16.71 -19.05
C GLN A 241 -59.92 18.10 -19.46
N LEU A 242 -58.67 18.22 -19.91
CA LEU A 242 -58.12 19.49 -20.40
C LEU A 242 -58.81 19.93 -21.70
N ALA A 243 -59.15 18.98 -22.57
CA ALA A 243 -59.96 19.22 -23.77
C ALA A 243 -61.40 19.66 -23.43
N ALA A 244 -61.99 19.16 -22.34
CA ALA A 244 -63.30 19.61 -21.84
C ALA A 244 -63.23 21.01 -21.20
N TYR A 245 -62.12 21.34 -20.53
CA TYR A 245 -61.90 22.65 -19.92
C TYR A 245 -61.71 23.76 -20.95
N ASP A 246 -60.89 23.54 -21.98
CA ASP A 246 -60.69 24.46 -23.10
C ASP A 246 -60.67 23.67 -24.42
N ALA A 247 -61.66 23.90 -25.27
CA ALA A 247 -61.78 23.23 -26.56
C ALA A 247 -60.54 23.42 -27.47
N ARG A 248 -59.74 24.49 -27.26
CA ARG A 248 -58.49 24.72 -27.98
C ARG A 248 -57.40 23.70 -27.63
N ALA A 249 -57.52 23.03 -26.49
CA ALA A 249 -56.55 22.02 -26.05
C ALA A 249 -56.74 20.65 -26.71
N ALA A 250 -57.93 20.33 -27.24
CA ALA A 250 -58.22 19.01 -27.81
C ALA A 250 -57.26 18.64 -28.95
N VAL A 251 -57.10 19.52 -29.95
CA VAL A 251 -56.31 19.26 -31.17
C VAL A 251 -54.80 19.10 -30.88
N PRO A 252 -54.13 19.99 -30.12
CA PRO A 252 -52.74 19.80 -29.75
C PRO A 252 -52.48 18.53 -28.92
N LEU A 253 -53.46 18.09 -28.13
CA LEU A 253 -53.33 16.92 -27.26
C LEU A 253 -53.63 15.59 -27.97
N SER A 254 -54.37 15.59 -29.09
CA SER A 254 -54.73 14.44 -29.93
C SER A 254 -53.77 14.12 -31.09
N ARG A 255 -52.60 14.80 -31.12
CA ARG A 255 -51.56 14.81 -32.18
C ARG A 255 -51.96 15.55 -33.45
N SER A 256 -51.00 16.27 -34.03
CA SER A 256 -51.16 17.01 -35.29
C SER A 256 -50.96 16.10 -36.51
N ALA A 257 -51.39 16.55 -37.69
CA ALA A 257 -51.10 15.84 -38.94
C ALA A 257 -49.59 15.73 -39.22
N GLU A 258 -48.79 16.71 -38.78
CA GLU A 258 -47.33 16.75 -38.92
C GLU A 258 -46.66 15.63 -38.11
N ASP A 259 -47.16 15.34 -36.89
CA ASP A 259 -46.67 14.25 -36.06
C ASP A 259 -46.83 12.88 -36.75
N TYR A 260 -47.95 12.67 -37.47
CA TYR A 260 -48.16 11.45 -38.26
C TYR A 260 -47.28 11.39 -39.51
N GLN A 261 -47.04 12.53 -40.17
CA GLN A 261 -46.14 12.61 -41.34
C GLN A 261 -44.70 12.23 -40.95
N ASN A 262 -44.24 12.64 -39.77
CA ASN A 262 -42.90 12.35 -39.28
C ASN A 262 -42.63 10.85 -39.08
N ILE A 263 -43.64 10.08 -38.68
CA ILE A 263 -43.50 8.63 -38.48
C ILE A 263 -43.87 7.81 -39.73
N ALA A 264 -44.63 8.37 -40.68
CA ALA A 264 -45.11 7.65 -41.87
C ALA A 264 -43.99 7.13 -42.78
N ALA A 265 -42.82 7.76 -42.77
CA ALA A 265 -41.64 7.32 -43.52
C ALA A 265 -40.87 6.17 -42.83
N GLN A 266 -41.21 5.83 -41.58
CA GLN A 266 -40.56 4.77 -40.81
C GLN A 266 -41.26 3.41 -41.01
N THR A 267 -40.57 2.32 -40.65
CA THR A 267 -41.22 1.01 -40.51
C THR A 267 -42.02 0.99 -39.20
N LEU A 268 -43.35 1.03 -39.30
CA LEU A 268 -44.26 1.08 -38.16
C LEU A 268 -44.47 -0.31 -37.57
N SER A 269 -44.34 -0.43 -36.24
CA SER A 269 -44.64 -1.63 -35.47
C SER A 269 -45.20 -1.24 -34.10
N ALA A 270 -45.88 -2.16 -33.42
CA ALA A 270 -46.38 -1.96 -32.06
C ALA A 270 -45.27 -1.76 -31.02
N GLN A 271 -44.00 -1.96 -31.37
CA GLN A 271 -42.85 -1.74 -30.49
C GLN A 271 -42.13 -0.40 -30.76
N ASN A 272 -42.65 0.42 -31.68
CA ASN A 272 -42.05 1.71 -32.01
C ASN A 272 -42.29 2.74 -30.87
N THR A 273 -41.21 3.32 -30.36
CA THR A 273 -41.22 4.29 -29.25
C THR A 273 -41.95 5.59 -29.60
N ASP A 274 -41.91 6.04 -30.85
CA ASP A 274 -42.60 7.25 -31.30
C ASP A 274 -44.12 7.03 -31.27
N ILE A 275 -44.58 5.83 -31.65
CA ILE A 275 -45.98 5.44 -31.55
C ILE A 275 -46.41 5.32 -30.08
N ALA A 276 -45.57 4.77 -29.19
CA ALA A 276 -45.86 4.68 -27.76
C ALA A 276 -46.02 6.07 -27.09
N ASN A 277 -45.35 7.10 -27.62
CA ASN A 277 -45.47 8.49 -27.18
C ASN A 277 -46.79 9.16 -27.59
N PHE A 278 -47.60 8.55 -28.45
CA PHE A 278 -48.92 9.08 -28.81
C PHE A 278 -49.95 8.79 -27.71
N PRO A 279 -51.04 9.56 -27.59
CA PRO A 279 -52.11 9.29 -26.61
C PRO A 279 -52.64 7.85 -26.70
N LEU A 280 -53.24 7.36 -25.61
CA LEU A 280 -53.75 5.98 -25.56
C LEU A 280 -54.92 5.76 -26.53
N ALA A 281 -55.74 6.78 -26.74
CA ALA A 281 -56.81 6.85 -27.74
C ALA A 281 -57.00 8.31 -28.16
N THR A 282 -57.84 8.57 -29.15
CA THR A 282 -58.15 9.94 -29.60
C THR A 282 -58.75 10.77 -28.46
N VAL A 283 -58.13 11.91 -28.16
CA VAL A 283 -58.52 12.83 -27.09
C VAL A 283 -59.70 13.70 -27.53
N ASP A 284 -60.80 13.62 -26.79
CA ASP A 284 -61.98 14.48 -26.93
C ASP A 284 -62.52 14.84 -25.53
N PRO A 285 -63.34 15.91 -25.38
CA PRO A 285 -63.95 16.28 -24.10
C PRO A 285 -64.66 15.11 -23.40
N ASP A 286 -64.23 14.79 -22.17
CA ASP A 286 -64.82 13.78 -21.29
C ASP A 286 -65.00 12.37 -21.90
N LYS A 287 -64.20 12.03 -22.92
CA LYS A 287 -64.33 10.77 -23.64
C LYS A 287 -63.86 9.57 -22.82
N PRO A 288 -64.68 8.50 -22.68
CA PRO A 288 -64.27 7.27 -22.00
C PRO A 288 -63.16 6.57 -22.80
N LEU A 289 -62.29 5.84 -22.10
CA LEU A 289 -61.20 5.11 -22.73
C LEU A 289 -61.76 3.85 -23.42
N PRO A 290 -61.57 3.65 -24.74
CA PRO A 290 -61.93 2.39 -25.38
C PRO A 290 -61.03 1.24 -24.90
N LEU A 291 -61.61 0.05 -24.70
CA LEU A 291 -60.88 -1.13 -24.20
C LEU A 291 -60.68 -2.21 -25.26
N ILE A 292 -61.44 -2.17 -26.36
CA ILE A 292 -61.45 -3.22 -27.40
C ILE A 292 -60.85 -2.75 -28.71
N SER A 293 -61.22 -1.56 -29.20
CA SER A 293 -60.75 -1.03 -30.48
C SER A 293 -60.57 0.48 -30.43
N GLY A 294 -59.64 1.00 -31.23
CA GLY A 294 -59.29 2.43 -31.20
C GLY A 294 -58.27 2.81 -30.12
N VAL A 295 -57.56 1.82 -29.57
CA VAL A 295 -56.41 2.01 -28.69
C VAL A 295 -55.14 2.09 -29.53
N ASN A 296 -54.18 2.87 -29.05
CA ASN A 296 -52.85 2.96 -29.61
C ASN A 296 -52.22 1.56 -29.72
N PRO A 297 -51.79 1.12 -30.92
CA PRO A 297 -51.22 -0.20 -31.14
C PRO A 297 -50.03 -0.55 -30.23
N ALA A 298 -49.26 0.45 -29.79
CA ALA A 298 -48.12 0.24 -28.90
C ALA A 298 -48.49 -0.14 -27.46
N TRP A 299 -49.75 0.13 -27.07
CA TRP A 299 -50.26 -0.13 -25.73
C TRP A 299 -51.39 -1.16 -25.70
N GLN A 300 -51.81 -1.70 -26.85
CA GLN A 300 -52.92 -2.66 -26.94
C GLN A 300 -52.72 -3.85 -26.00
N LYS A 301 -51.53 -4.46 -25.98
CA LYS A 301 -51.22 -5.60 -25.12
C LYS A 301 -51.41 -5.28 -23.63
N GLN A 302 -51.00 -4.09 -23.20
CA GLN A 302 -51.12 -3.63 -21.82
C GLN A 302 -52.57 -3.29 -21.47
N VAL A 303 -53.34 -2.73 -22.41
CA VAL A 303 -54.79 -2.51 -22.23
C VAL A 303 -55.53 -3.84 -22.16
N ASP A 304 -55.20 -4.82 -22.99
CA ASP A 304 -55.79 -6.16 -22.95
C ASP A 304 -55.48 -6.85 -21.60
N ALA A 305 -54.24 -6.74 -21.12
CA ALA A 305 -53.84 -7.26 -19.81
C ALA A 305 -54.61 -6.58 -18.66
N LEU A 306 -54.72 -5.24 -18.68
CA LEU A 306 -55.53 -4.50 -17.71
C LEU A 306 -57.00 -4.93 -17.76
N TYR A 307 -57.52 -5.13 -18.98
CA TYR A 307 -58.89 -5.54 -19.22
C TYR A 307 -59.20 -6.90 -18.61
N GLU A 308 -58.39 -7.91 -18.93
CA GLU A 308 -58.57 -9.29 -18.47
C GLU A 308 -58.30 -9.45 -16.98
N GLN A 309 -57.24 -8.83 -16.46
CA GLN A 309 -56.75 -9.08 -15.10
C GLN A 309 -57.42 -8.21 -14.04
N ALA A 310 -57.84 -6.97 -14.37
CA ALA A 310 -58.37 -6.03 -13.41
C ALA A 310 -59.82 -5.56 -13.73
N ILE A 311 -60.12 -5.19 -14.98
CA ILE A 311 -61.43 -4.60 -15.32
C ILE A 311 -62.54 -5.65 -15.33
N VAL A 312 -62.35 -6.78 -16.02
CA VAL A 312 -63.37 -7.85 -16.08
C VAL A 312 -63.71 -8.40 -14.70
N PRO A 313 -62.75 -8.69 -13.81
CA PRO A 313 -63.05 -9.19 -12.46
C PRO A 313 -63.74 -8.17 -11.54
N LEU A 314 -63.47 -6.87 -11.69
CA LEU A 314 -64.00 -5.83 -10.79
C LEU A 314 -65.28 -5.16 -11.29
N PHE A 315 -65.38 -4.92 -12.59
CA PHE A 315 -66.44 -4.13 -13.21
C PHE A 315 -67.26 -4.90 -14.26
N GLY A 316 -66.91 -6.17 -14.53
CA GLY A 316 -67.54 -6.98 -15.57
C GLY A 316 -67.06 -6.62 -16.97
N ARG A 317 -67.62 -7.31 -17.98
CA ARG A 317 -67.29 -7.06 -19.39
C ARG A 317 -67.86 -5.71 -19.83
N LYS A 318 -66.97 -4.84 -20.32
CA LYS A 318 -67.29 -3.50 -20.84
C LYS A 318 -66.45 -3.20 -22.07
N ASP A 319 -66.91 -2.28 -22.90
CA ASP A 319 -66.20 -1.86 -24.11
C ASP A 319 -65.39 -0.57 -23.91
N SER A 320 -65.69 0.17 -22.85
CA SER A 320 -65.01 1.43 -22.49
C SER A 320 -64.96 1.65 -20.97
N LEU A 321 -63.96 2.39 -20.49
CA LEU A 321 -63.74 2.76 -19.09
C LEU A 321 -63.95 4.27 -18.87
N PHE A 322 -64.74 4.65 -17.86
CA PHE A 322 -64.94 6.06 -17.49
C PHE A 322 -63.86 6.56 -16.52
N ALA A 323 -63.63 7.88 -16.51
CA ALA A 323 -62.65 8.51 -15.62
C ALA A 323 -62.93 8.22 -14.12
N ALA A 324 -64.21 8.21 -13.72
CA ALA A 324 -64.60 7.87 -12.34
C ALA A 324 -64.29 6.41 -11.98
N GLU A 325 -64.43 5.48 -12.93
CA GLU A 325 -64.10 4.07 -12.75
C GLU A 325 -62.58 3.86 -12.68
N TRP A 326 -61.82 4.63 -13.45
CA TRP A 326 -60.36 4.66 -13.36
C TRP A 326 -59.89 5.14 -11.98
N VAL A 327 -60.48 6.21 -11.44
CA VAL A 327 -60.18 6.68 -10.07
C VAL A 327 -60.54 5.61 -9.04
N ALA A 328 -61.70 4.96 -9.17
CA ALA A 328 -62.10 3.87 -8.28
C ALA A 328 -61.12 2.67 -8.35
N LEU A 329 -60.62 2.34 -9.54
CA LEU A 329 -59.60 1.31 -9.74
C LEU A 329 -58.29 1.69 -9.06
N CYS A 330 -57.82 2.92 -9.23
CA CYS A 330 -56.63 3.44 -8.53
C CYS A 330 -56.76 3.31 -7.00
N VAL A 331 -57.94 3.63 -6.44
CA VAL A 331 -58.22 3.48 -5.00
C VAL A 331 -58.15 2.01 -4.56
N LYS A 332 -58.58 1.06 -5.39
CA LYS A 332 -58.55 -0.37 -5.03
C LYS A 332 -57.13 -0.93 -4.88
N PHE A 333 -56.16 -0.38 -5.61
CA PHE A 333 -54.77 -0.82 -5.50
C PHE A 333 -53.99 -0.14 -4.36
N THR A 334 -54.53 0.88 -3.67
CA THR A 334 -53.74 1.61 -2.65
C THR A 334 -53.29 0.75 -1.48
N ALA A 335 -54.14 -0.17 -1.01
CA ALA A 335 -53.80 -1.07 0.09
C ALA A 335 -52.70 -2.08 -0.33
N PHE A 336 -52.80 -2.60 -1.55
CA PHE A 336 -51.79 -3.46 -2.15
C PHE A 336 -50.45 -2.72 -2.37
N ASP A 337 -50.48 -1.51 -2.91
CA ASP A 337 -49.29 -0.68 -3.13
C ASP A 337 -48.57 -0.33 -1.82
N ALA A 338 -49.34 0.01 -0.78
CA ALA A 338 -48.81 0.29 0.55
C ALA A 338 -48.17 -0.96 1.17
N TRP A 339 -48.80 -2.12 1.03
CA TRP A 339 -48.26 -3.39 1.47
C TRP A 339 -46.97 -3.76 0.72
N GLN A 340 -46.96 -3.63 -0.61
CA GLN A 340 -45.80 -3.92 -1.44
C GLN A 340 -44.63 -2.97 -1.12
N SER A 341 -44.91 -1.71 -0.83
CA SER A 341 -43.91 -0.72 -0.42
C SER A 341 -43.35 -0.97 0.98
N ALA A 342 -44.12 -1.64 1.85
CA ALA A 342 -43.71 -2.05 3.19
C ALA A 342 -42.93 -3.37 3.21
N LYS A 343 -42.62 -3.96 2.05
CA LYS A 343 -41.86 -5.20 1.93
C LYS A 343 -40.45 -5.02 2.53
N PRO A 344 -40.05 -5.83 3.52
CA PRO A 344 -38.73 -5.72 4.13
C PRO A 344 -37.65 -6.15 3.14
N ALA A 345 -36.49 -5.49 3.19
CA ALA A 345 -35.30 -5.95 2.50
C ALA A 345 -34.86 -7.29 3.13
N CYS A 346 -34.88 -8.36 2.32
CA CYS A 346 -34.50 -9.69 2.77
C CYS A 346 -33.47 -10.26 1.79
N SER A 347 -32.25 -10.45 2.26
CA SER A 347 -31.16 -11.05 1.47
C SER A 347 -31.50 -12.47 0.99
N ALA A 348 -32.40 -13.13 1.72
CA ALA A 348 -32.85 -14.48 1.47
C ALA A 348 -34.07 -14.58 0.52
N GLU A 349 -34.52 -13.47 -0.10
CA GLU A 349 -35.68 -13.49 -1.01
C GLU A 349 -35.46 -14.45 -2.20
N GLU A 350 -34.22 -14.56 -2.69
CA GLU A 350 -33.85 -15.47 -3.79
C GLU A 350 -34.04 -16.96 -3.46
N LEU A 351 -34.18 -17.33 -2.17
CA LEU A 351 -34.55 -18.69 -1.77
C LEU A 351 -35.96 -19.08 -2.22
N GLY A 352 -36.81 -18.09 -2.48
CA GLY A 352 -38.22 -18.26 -2.79
C GLY A 352 -39.10 -18.43 -1.55
N GLY A 353 -40.35 -18.01 -1.67
CA GLY A 353 -41.30 -17.96 -0.55
C GLY A 353 -41.62 -19.32 0.09
N GLU A 354 -41.54 -20.42 -0.67
CA GLU A 354 -41.74 -21.77 -0.14
C GLU A 354 -40.62 -22.18 0.81
N ARG A 355 -39.36 -21.94 0.43
CA ARG A 355 -38.18 -22.27 1.25
C ARG A 355 -38.10 -21.39 2.49
N LEU A 356 -38.39 -20.09 2.37
CA LEU A 356 -38.45 -19.18 3.51
C LEU A 356 -39.52 -19.60 4.52
N ARG A 357 -40.68 -20.07 4.05
CA ARG A 357 -41.74 -20.60 4.92
C ARG A 357 -41.33 -21.90 5.61
N GLU A 358 -40.66 -22.79 4.90
CA GLU A 358 -40.09 -24.01 5.47
C GLU A 358 -39.12 -23.68 6.61
N ILE A 359 -38.19 -22.75 6.38
CA ILE A 359 -37.22 -22.30 7.39
C ILE A 359 -37.93 -21.63 8.56
N PHE A 360 -38.93 -20.78 8.32
CA PHE A 360 -39.69 -20.09 9.35
C PHE A 360 -40.46 -21.03 10.28
N VAL A 361 -41.08 -22.09 9.73
CA VAL A 361 -41.85 -23.07 10.51
C VAL A 361 -40.93 -24.09 11.20
N SER A 362 -39.72 -24.30 10.68
CA SER A 362 -38.74 -25.20 11.27
C SER A 362 -38.25 -24.71 12.65
N LYS A 363 -37.70 -25.64 13.44
CA LYS A 363 -36.96 -25.28 14.67
C LYS A 363 -35.46 -25.08 14.42
N HIS A 364 -35.05 -24.79 13.18
CA HIS A 364 -33.64 -24.70 12.82
C HIS A 364 -32.90 -23.60 13.59
N LYS A 365 -33.55 -22.46 13.90
CA LYS A 365 -32.93 -21.42 14.74
C LYS A 365 -32.49 -21.97 16.10
N GLN A 366 -33.38 -22.67 16.80
CA GLN A 366 -33.06 -23.26 18.11
C GLN A 366 -31.98 -24.33 18.01
N ALA A 367 -31.97 -25.12 16.94
CA ALA A 367 -30.93 -26.12 16.71
C ALA A 367 -29.56 -25.49 16.44
N ILE A 368 -29.50 -24.41 15.66
CA ILE A 368 -28.28 -23.62 15.43
C ILE A 368 -27.82 -22.98 16.74
N ASP A 369 -28.70 -22.28 17.46
CA ASP A 369 -28.38 -21.63 18.74
C ASP A 369 -27.81 -22.64 19.76
N ASN A 370 -28.36 -23.87 19.80
CA ASN A 370 -27.83 -24.95 20.66
C ASN A 370 -26.43 -25.42 20.24
N LEU A 371 -26.17 -25.58 18.94
CA LEU A 371 -24.85 -25.96 18.44
C LEU A 371 -23.82 -24.86 18.72
N ILE A 372 -24.19 -23.57 18.58
CA ILE A 372 -23.31 -22.44 18.91
C ILE A 372 -23.02 -22.43 20.41
N GLY A 373 -24.03 -22.73 21.22
CA GLY A 373 -23.89 -22.85 22.68
C GLY A 373 -22.98 -24.01 23.09
N GLN A 374 -23.08 -25.16 22.41
CA GLN A 374 -22.20 -26.32 22.64
C GLN A 374 -20.75 -26.00 22.29
N ASP A 375 -20.53 -25.30 21.17
CA ASP A 375 -19.19 -24.88 20.79
C ASP A 375 -18.59 -23.90 21.81
N LYS A 376 -19.33 -22.83 22.14
CA LYS A 376 -18.92 -21.83 23.14
C LYS A 376 -18.67 -22.42 24.54
N ALA A 377 -19.24 -23.58 24.86
CA ALA A 377 -18.98 -24.22 26.16
C ALA A 377 -17.51 -24.62 26.33
N VAL A 378 -16.78 -24.86 25.23
CA VAL A 378 -15.35 -25.23 25.20
C VAL A 378 -14.43 -24.01 25.07
N GLU A 379 -15.00 -22.80 24.95
CA GLU A 379 -14.24 -21.56 24.77
C GLU A 379 -13.26 -21.31 25.92
N THR A 380 -13.62 -21.68 27.15
CA THR A 380 -12.78 -21.44 28.34
C THR A 380 -11.51 -22.27 28.28
N GLU A 381 -11.62 -23.56 27.94
CA GLU A 381 -10.51 -24.49 27.76
C GLU A 381 -9.60 -24.03 26.62
N VAL A 382 -10.18 -23.55 25.51
CA VAL A 382 -9.42 -23.08 24.34
C VAL A 382 -8.73 -21.74 24.59
N LYS A 383 -9.38 -20.81 25.32
CA LYS A 383 -8.74 -19.58 25.79
C LYS A 383 -7.53 -19.88 26.67
N ALA A 384 -7.63 -20.92 27.50
CA ALA A 384 -6.53 -21.32 28.37
C ALA A 384 -5.34 -21.88 27.57
N ILE A 385 -5.58 -22.58 26.45
CA ILE A 385 -4.54 -22.97 25.48
C ILE A 385 -3.85 -21.73 24.88
N ARG A 386 -4.61 -20.71 24.48
CA ARG A 386 -4.04 -19.46 23.96
C ARG A 386 -3.19 -18.72 24.99
N SER A 387 -3.57 -18.75 26.26
CA SER A 387 -2.75 -18.19 27.34
C SER A 387 -1.41 -18.90 27.50
N VAL A 388 -1.36 -20.22 27.33
CA VAL A 388 -0.10 -20.99 27.33
C VAL A 388 0.77 -20.60 26.12
N GLU A 389 0.18 -20.48 24.92
CA GLU A 389 0.92 -20.01 23.74
C GLU A 389 1.52 -18.62 23.97
N LYS A 390 0.70 -17.71 24.52
CA LYS A 390 1.09 -16.33 24.82
C LYS A 390 2.27 -16.30 25.80
N LEU A 391 2.24 -17.11 26.86
CA LEU A 391 3.34 -17.22 27.81
C LEU A 391 4.63 -17.70 27.13
N LEU A 392 4.55 -18.75 26.31
CA LEU A 392 5.71 -19.31 25.60
C LEU A 392 6.31 -18.32 24.60
N ARG A 393 5.46 -17.62 23.83
CA ARG A 393 5.89 -16.57 22.90
C ARG A 393 6.56 -15.42 23.64
N TYR A 394 5.97 -14.94 24.72
CA TYR A 394 6.55 -13.86 25.51
C TYR A 394 7.88 -14.27 26.15
N ASN A 395 7.99 -15.52 26.62
CA ASN A 395 9.23 -16.06 27.15
C ASN A 395 10.36 -16.07 26.11
N ARG A 396 10.06 -16.43 24.85
CA ARG A 396 11.02 -16.45 23.75
C ARG A 396 11.40 -15.05 23.27
N ASP A 397 10.41 -14.19 23.10
CA ASP A 397 10.52 -13.03 22.22
C ASP A 397 10.65 -11.68 22.95
N LEU A 398 10.06 -11.55 24.14
CA LEU A 398 9.84 -10.24 24.77
C LEU A 398 11.15 -9.52 25.10
N PHE A 399 12.16 -10.24 25.58
CA PHE A 399 13.48 -9.65 25.85
C PHE A 399 14.16 -9.13 24.59
N ASN A 400 14.04 -9.86 23.47
CA ASN A 400 14.58 -9.43 22.19
C ASN A 400 13.83 -8.19 21.67
N LEU A 401 12.50 -8.16 21.77
CA LEU A 401 11.69 -7.00 21.41
C LEU A 401 12.09 -5.76 22.22
N VAL A 402 12.16 -5.90 23.54
CA VAL A 402 12.50 -4.80 24.46
C VAL A 402 13.89 -4.22 24.14
N ASN A 403 14.91 -5.06 23.92
CA ASN A 403 16.24 -4.60 23.52
C ASN A 403 16.26 -3.92 22.14
N ASN A 404 15.31 -4.25 21.27
CA ASN A 404 15.16 -3.65 19.94
C ASN A 404 14.17 -2.49 19.88
N PHE A 405 13.49 -2.18 20.98
CA PHE A 405 12.50 -1.10 21.07
C PHE A 405 12.99 0.01 22.01
N VAL A 406 13.38 -0.36 23.23
CA VAL A 406 13.76 0.59 24.28
C VAL A 406 15.17 1.13 24.09
N SER A 407 16.14 0.32 23.66
CA SER A 407 17.56 0.71 23.62
C SER A 407 18.28 0.41 22.30
N PHE A 408 17.57 -0.07 21.27
CA PHE A 408 18.12 -0.46 19.96
C PHE A 408 19.48 -1.20 20.06
N ARG A 409 19.63 -2.02 21.11
CA ARG A 409 20.92 -2.56 21.52
C ARG A 409 21.53 -3.45 20.46
N SER A 410 20.71 -4.29 19.82
CA SER A 410 21.16 -5.15 18.72
C SER A 410 21.76 -4.31 17.59
N PHE A 411 21.12 -3.19 17.22
CA PHE A 411 21.62 -2.29 16.18
C PHE A 411 23.00 -1.70 16.51
N TYR A 412 23.17 -1.16 17.72
CA TYR A 412 24.38 -0.42 18.08
C TYR A 412 25.54 -1.28 18.53
N THR A 413 25.29 -2.48 19.05
CA THR A 413 26.35 -3.39 19.50
C THR A 413 26.89 -4.27 18.39
N GLY A 414 26.11 -4.49 17.32
CA GLY A 414 26.50 -5.32 16.18
C GLY A 414 26.67 -6.81 16.52
N ARG A 415 26.21 -7.26 17.69
CA ARG A 415 26.14 -8.69 18.05
C ARG A 415 25.07 -9.40 17.24
N ASP A 416 23.90 -8.76 17.12
CA ASP A 416 22.74 -9.25 16.40
C ASP A 416 22.19 -8.17 15.46
N LYS A 417 21.38 -8.56 14.47
CA LYS A 417 20.70 -7.60 13.59
C LYS A 417 19.42 -7.10 14.24
N ALA A 418 19.19 -5.78 14.22
CA ALA A 418 17.99 -5.18 14.82
C ALA A 418 16.71 -5.48 14.03
N ILE A 419 15.56 -5.57 14.68
CA ILE A 419 14.30 -6.05 14.05
C ILE A 419 13.87 -5.29 12.79
N PHE A 420 14.25 -4.01 12.63
CA PHE A 420 13.97 -3.25 11.40
C PHE A 420 14.95 -3.54 10.24
N GLN A 421 16.06 -4.25 10.47
CA GLN A 421 17.03 -4.63 9.43
C GLN A 421 16.59 -5.91 8.72
N LEU A 422 16.05 -5.78 7.51
CA LEU A 422 15.52 -6.89 6.70
C LEU A 422 16.58 -7.85 6.14
N GLY A 423 17.81 -7.37 5.95
CA GLY A 423 18.78 -8.13 5.15
C GLY A 423 20.00 -7.32 4.73
N THR A 424 20.67 -7.79 3.67
CA THR A 424 21.90 -7.18 3.14
C THR A 424 21.78 -6.99 1.63
N LEU A 425 21.94 -5.75 1.16
CA LEU A 425 21.98 -5.42 -0.27
C LEU A 425 23.42 -5.42 -0.78
N TYR A 426 23.68 -6.17 -1.86
CA TYR A 426 24.94 -6.13 -2.59
C TYR A 426 24.80 -5.31 -3.86
N LEU A 427 25.56 -4.21 -3.93
CA LEU A 427 25.54 -3.31 -5.08
C LEU A 427 26.88 -2.57 -5.20
N ASP A 428 27.43 -2.50 -6.42
CA ASP A 428 28.67 -1.77 -6.73
C ASP A 428 29.91 -2.19 -5.91
N GLY A 429 30.07 -3.50 -5.63
CA GLY A 429 31.18 -3.99 -4.81
C GLY A 429 31.08 -3.60 -3.34
N ARG A 430 29.84 -3.38 -2.85
CA ARG A 430 29.54 -3.00 -1.47
C ARG A 430 28.43 -3.88 -0.94
N SER A 431 28.43 -4.09 0.38
CA SER A 431 27.32 -4.72 1.09
C SER A 431 26.73 -3.73 2.10
N CYS A 432 25.45 -3.42 1.97
CA CYS A 432 24.70 -2.53 2.85
C CYS A 432 23.85 -3.36 3.82
N ASP A 433 24.17 -3.28 5.11
CA ASP A 433 23.48 -4.04 6.18
C ASP A 433 22.30 -3.26 6.81
N LEU A 434 22.17 -1.96 6.51
CA LEU A 434 21.01 -1.16 6.89
C LEU A 434 20.03 -1.10 5.71
N CYS A 435 19.19 -2.12 5.61
CA CYS A 435 18.08 -2.22 4.67
C CYS A 435 16.76 -2.32 5.45
N ILE A 436 15.83 -1.42 5.19
CA ILE A 436 14.51 -1.35 5.83
C ILE A 436 13.41 -1.56 4.79
N ARG A 437 12.26 -2.12 5.20
CA ARG A 437 11.08 -2.21 4.34
C ARG A 437 10.52 -0.82 4.10
N VAL A 438 9.96 -0.60 2.91
CA VAL A 438 9.24 0.62 2.58
C VAL A 438 7.97 0.25 1.84
N GLU A 439 6.82 0.74 2.29
CA GLU A 439 5.55 0.53 1.58
C GLU A 439 5.38 1.54 0.44
N ASP A 440 5.63 2.83 0.73
CA ASP A 440 5.53 3.92 -0.23
C ASP A 440 6.85 4.69 -0.31
N ILE A 441 7.62 4.43 -1.37
CA ILE A 441 8.90 5.09 -1.65
C ILE A 441 8.74 6.61 -1.78
N GLY A 442 7.60 7.06 -2.30
CA GLY A 442 7.26 8.46 -2.51
C GLY A 442 7.25 9.22 -1.18
N LYS A 443 6.32 8.82 -0.31
CA LYS A 443 6.10 9.40 1.03
C LYS A 443 7.31 9.21 1.94
N HIS A 444 7.88 8.01 1.93
CA HIS A 444 9.00 7.70 2.80
C HIS A 444 10.21 8.59 2.50
N ALA A 445 10.51 8.84 1.22
CA ALA A 445 11.68 9.63 0.86
C ALA A 445 11.58 11.11 1.27
N GLU A 446 10.37 11.66 1.41
CA GLU A 446 10.17 13.04 1.87
C GLU A 446 10.62 13.20 3.32
N PHE A 447 10.16 12.30 4.20
CA PHE A 447 10.48 12.33 5.62
C PHE A 447 11.93 11.90 5.88
N ALA A 448 12.39 10.83 5.20
CA ALA A 448 13.74 10.28 5.35
C ALA A 448 14.84 11.22 4.84
N ASN A 449 14.54 12.22 4.01
CA ASN A 449 15.52 13.21 3.57
C ASN A 449 16.16 13.98 4.75
N MET A 450 15.45 14.11 5.88
CA MET A 450 15.95 14.74 7.11
C MET A 450 16.96 13.88 7.88
N SER A 451 17.11 12.60 7.53
CA SER A 451 18.06 11.67 8.17
C SER A 451 19.53 12.01 7.90
N GLY A 452 19.83 12.70 6.79
CA GLY A 452 21.19 12.95 6.33
C GLY A 452 21.93 11.69 5.84
N LEU A 453 21.21 10.58 5.62
CA LEU A 453 21.74 9.34 5.06
C LEU A 453 21.61 9.35 3.54
N TYR A 454 22.59 8.77 2.84
CA TYR A 454 22.43 8.46 1.42
C TYR A 454 21.60 7.17 1.32
N LEU A 455 20.40 7.27 0.76
CA LEU A 455 19.46 6.14 0.67
C LEU A 455 19.22 5.80 -0.80
N ALA A 456 19.40 4.53 -1.16
CA ALA A 456 18.92 4.00 -2.43
C ALA A 456 17.67 3.17 -2.18
N TYR A 457 16.57 3.59 -2.77
CA TYR A 457 15.32 2.84 -2.77
C TYR A 457 15.37 1.84 -3.91
N CYS A 458 15.18 0.57 -3.57
CA CYS A 458 15.22 -0.53 -4.51
C CYS A 458 13.88 -1.27 -4.51
N ASP A 459 13.39 -1.57 -5.72
CA ASP A 459 12.34 -2.57 -5.89
C ASP A 459 13.02 -3.92 -6.06
N CYS A 460 12.69 -4.84 -5.16
CA CYS A 460 13.22 -6.18 -5.12
C CYS A 460 12.12 -7.15 -5.60
N VAL A 461 12.44 -7.94 -6.61
CA VAL A 461 11.52 -8.93 -7.17
C VAL A 461 12.10 -10.34 -7.04
N ARG A 462 11.22 -11.31 -6.85
CA ARG A 462 11.58 -12.72 -6.74
C ARG A 462 10.54 -13.61 -7.42
N ASN A 463 10.95 -14.84 -7.79
CA ASN A 463 10.09 -15.83 -8.44
C ASN A 463 9.41 -15.30 -9.71
N GLY A 464 10.18 -14.60 -10.57
CA GLY A 464 9.65 -14.02 -11.80
C GLY A 464 8.67 -12.85 -11.60
N GLY A 465 8.65 -12.25 -10.41
CA GLY A 465 7.81 -11.09 -10.07
C GLY A 465 6.53 -11.42 -9.30
N ALA A 466 6.34 -12.67 -8.88
CA ALA A 466 5.25 -13.07 -8.00
C ALA A 466 5.35 -12.42 -6.61
N GLU A 467 6.59 -12.28 -6.11
CA GLU A 467 6.87 -11.61 -4.86
C GLU A 467 7.59 -10.29 -5.14
N LYS A 468 7.12 -9.21 -4.51
CA LYS A 468 7.71 -7.88 -4.62
C LYS A 468 7.85 -7.27 -3.23
N ILE A 469 9.00 -6.70 -2.97
CA ILE A 469 9.27 -5.91 -1.77
C ILE A 469 10.02 -4.65 -2.17
N SER A 470 9.68 -3.52 -1.57
CA SER A 470 10.42 -2.28 -1.73
C SER A 470 11.25 -2.03 -0.48
N ILE A 471 12.52 -1.69 -0.66
CA ILE A 471 13.46 -1.47 0.44
C ILE A 471 14.17 -0.12 0.30
N ALA A 472 14.56 0.47 1.42
CA ALA A 472 15.54 1.56 1.44
C ALA A 472 16.85 1.05 2.03
N ALA A 473 17.91 1.08 1.22
CA ALA A 473 19.26 0.70 1.62
C ALA A 473 20.11 1.94 1.89
N ALA A 474 20.73 2.00 3.07
CA ALA A 474 21.61 3.11 3.44
C ALA A 474 23.06 2.85 3.02
N PHE A 475 23.63 3.80 2.28
CA PHE A 475 25.04 3.82 1.90
C PHE A 475 25.79 4.76 2.84
N THR A 476 26.53 4.19 3.78
CA THR A 476 27.20 4.93 4.84
C THR A 476 28.72 4.99 4.68
N ALA A 477 29.29 4.21 3.76
CA ALA A 477 30.70 4.22 3.37
C ALA A 477 30.90 4.08 1.84
N GLY A 478 32.04 4.54 1.33
CA GLY A 478 32.36 4.59 -0.10
C GLY A 478 32.15 5.98 -0.73
N ASP A 479 31.69 5.99 -1.97
CA ASP A 479 31.39 7.18 -2.77
C ASP A 479 30.02 7.05 -3.48
N SER A 480 29.52 8.09 -4.14
CA SER A 480 28.23 7.99 -4.86
C SER A 480 28.40 7.53 -6.31
N ASP A 481 29.61 7.10 -6.70
CA ASP A 481 29.89 6.80 -8.11
C ASP A 481 29.09 5.56 -8.52
N PHE A 482 28.54 5.60 -9.73
CA PHE A 482 27.73 4.53 -10.31
C PHE A 482 26.45 4.13 -9.53
N LEU A 483 26.05 4.85 -8.49
CA LEU A 483 24.74 4.70 -7.86
C LEU A 483 23.72 5.51 -8.69
N MET A 484 23.02 4.84 -9.60
CA MET A 484 22.07 5.47 -10.51
C MET A 484 20.73 4.72 -10.52
N VAL A 485 19.64 5.45 -10.74
CA VAL A 485 18.32 4.86 -10.97
C VAL A 485 18.40 3.91 -12.18
N GLY A 486 17.80 2.73 -12.05
CA GLY A 486 17.85 1.64 -13.02
C GLY A 486 19.04 0.68 -12.85
N ARG A 487 19.94 0.91 -11.89
CA ARG A 487 21.02 -0.03 -11.61
C ARG A 487 20.52 -1.24 -10.81
N ASN A 488 20.95 -2.41 -11.23
CA ASN A 488 20.60 -3.68 -10.57
C ASN A 488 21.63 -4.07 -9.51
N GLY A 489 21.17 -4.76 -8.48
CA GLY A 489 21.92 -5.40 -7.43
C GLY A 489 21.18 -6.65 -6.94
N ILE A 490 21.71 -7.30 -5.91
CA ILE A 490 21.10 -8.48 -5.30
C ILE A 490 20.87 -8.20 -3.83
N PHE A 491 19.64 -8.39 -3.36
CA PHE A 491 19.28 -8.29 -1.95
C PHE A 491 19.11 -9.69 -1.36
N TYR A 492 19.75 -9.93 -0.21
CA TYR A 492 19.53 -11.14 0.57
C TYR A 492 18.74 -10.81 1.83
N ASP A 493 17.61 -11.47 2.02
CA ASP A 493 16.83 -11.33 3.25
C ASP A 493 17.47 -12.08 4.44
N ARG A 494 16.84 -12.05 5.61
CA ARG A 494 17.32 -12.77 6.80
C ARG A 494 17.31 -14.29 6.65
N LYS A 495 16.48 -14.83 5.76
CA LYS A 495 16.37 -16.26 5.48
C LYS A 495 17.42 -16.71 4.46
N GLY A 496 18.24 -15.79 3.95
CA GLY A 496 19.27 -16.04 2.95
C GLY A 496 18.72 -16.17 1.52
N GLN A 497 17.47 -15.76 1.29
CA GLN A 497 16.84 -15.82 -0.01
C GLN A 497 17.25 -14.61 -0.84
N ASP A 498 17.51 -14.84 -2.13
CA ASP A 498 17.96 -13.84 -3.08
C ASP A 498 16.80 -13.14 -3.78
N TRP A 499 16.95 -11.84 -3.94
CA TRP A 499 16.00 -10.94 -4.59
C TRP A 499 16.73 -10.06 -5.60
N ASP A 500 16.17 -9.95 -6.80
CA ASP A 500 16.67 -9.04 -7.84
C ASP A 500 16.29 -7.61 -7.47
N ALA A 501 17.26 -6.80 -7.07
CA ALA A 501 17.05 -5.44 -6.60
C ALA A 501 17.35 -4.44 -7.72
N THR A 502 16.45 -3.50 -7.99
CA THR A 502 16.65 -2.42 -8.96
C THR A 502 16.47 -1.07 -8.28
N ILE A 503 17.45 -0.17 -8.39
CA ILE A 503 17.33 1.19 -7.82
C ILE A 503 16.25 1.98 -8.55
N VAL A 504 15.25 2.47 -7.83
CA VAL A 504 14.15 3.28 -8.39
C VAL A 504 14.28 4.75 -8.01
N ARG A 505 14.80 5.03 -6.81
CA ARG A 505 14.98 6.41 -6.32
C ARG A 505 16.21 6.52 -5.43
N ILE A 506 16.83 7.69 -5.41
CA ILE A 506 18.01 7.97 -4.59
C ILE A 506 17.78 9.27 -3.81
N LEU A 507 18.14 9.26 -2.52
CA LEU A 507 18.33 10.47 -1.72
C LEU A 507 19.82 10.76 -1.60
N ASP A 508 20.24 11.89 -2.17
CA ASP A 508 21.65 12.28 -2.26
C ASP A 508 22.10 13.06 -1.02
N HIS A 509 22.86 12.39 -0.15
CA HIS A 509 23.60 13.02 0.96
C HIS A 509 25.06 12.55 0.96
N PRO A 510 26.00 13.32 1.53
CA PRO A 510 27.40 12.91 1.56
C PRO A 510 27.61 11.53 2.21
N ILE A 511 28.30 10.63 1.53
CA ILE A 511 28.64 9.28 2.01
C ILE A 511 29.91 9.32 2.86
N SER A 512 30.95 10.02 2.38
CA SER A 512 32.24 10.15 3.07
C SER A 512 32.89 11.53 2.88
N ILE A 513 33.80 11.91 3.78
CA ILE A 513 34.57 13.16 3.66
C ILE A 513 35.49 13.11 2.42
N ARG A 514 36.04 11.93 2.11
CA ARG A 514 36.89 11.71 0.93
C ARG A 514 36.12 11.96 -0.36
N GLN A 515 34.88 11.49 -0.45
CA GLN A 515 33.99 11.79 -1.59
C GLN A 515 33.73 13.30 -1.68
N ALA A 516 33.45 13.97 -0.55
CA ALA A 516 33.17 15.39 -0.52
C ALA A 516 34.34 16.25 -1.04
N PHE A 517 35.59 15.85 -0.76
CA PHE A 517 36.78 16.53 -1.29
C PHE A 517 36.81 16.59 -2.83
N TRP A 518 36.46 15.49 -3.49
CA TRP A 518 36.48 15.37 -4.96
C TRP A 518 35.20 15.87 -5.64
N SER A 519 34.12 16.04 -4.88
CA SER A 519 32.80 16.40 -5.42
C SER A 519 32.77 17.70 -6.26
N PRO A 520 33.46 18.80 -5.90
CA PRO A 520 33.42 20.03 -6.70
C PRO A 520 34.11 19.85 -8.06
N TYR A 521 35.24 19.12 -8.09
CA TYR A 521 35.97 18.85 -9.33
C TYR A 521 35.19 17.91 -10.27
N LYS A 522 34.49 16.91 -9.71
CA LYS A 522 33.59 16.04 -10.49
C LYS A 522 32.43 16.83 -11.10
N LYS A 523 31.82 17.73 -10.34
CA LYS A 523 30.76 18.62 -10.85
C LYS A 523 31.28 19.54 -11.96
N LEU A 524 32.46 20.12 -11.77
CA LEU A 524 33.10 20.99 -12.78
C LEU A 524 33.44 20.22 -14.06
N SER A 525 34.06 19.05 -13.96
CA SER A 525 34.38 18.21 -15.12
C SER A 525 33.13 17.73 -15.86
N LYS A 526 32.06 17.36 -15.14
CA LYS A 526 30.77 17.03 -15.75
C LYS A 526 30.19 18.24 -16.48
N PHE A 527 30.19 19.42 -15.86
CA PHE A 527 29.73 20.65 -16.51
C PHE A 527 30.54 20.98 -17.77
N ILE A 528 31.87 20.89 -17.72
CA ILE A 528 32.74 21.10 -18.89
C ILE A 528 32.41 20.08 -19.99
N SER A 529 32.25 18.81 -19.63
CA SER A 529 31.90 17.74 -20.58
C SER A 529 30.54 17.99 -21.23
N GLU A 530 29.54 18.40 -20.46
CA GLU A 530 28.20 18.76 -20.98
C GLU A 530 28.26 19.98 -21.90
N GLN A 531 29.06 21.00 -21.56
CA GLN A 531 29.26 22.17 -22.43
C GLN A 531 30.01 21.79 -23.72
N LEU A 532 31.03 20.93 -23.63
CA LEU A 532 31.74 20.41 -24.81
C LEU A 532 30.82 19.55 -25.68
N GLN A 533 29.97 18.72 -25.08
CA GLN A 533 29.02 17.89 -25.81
C GLN A 533 27.93 18.74 -26.48
N LYS A 534 27.43 19.79 -25.81
CA LYS A 534 26.53 20.79 -26.40
C LYS A 534 27.22 21.58 -27.53
N MET A 535 28.51 21.88 -27.41
CA MET A 535 29.28 22.54 -28.46
C MET A 535 29.53 21.60 -29.65
N ALA A 536 29.87 20.35 -29.39
CA ALA A 536 30.06 19.33 -30.41
C ALA A 536 28.75 19.06 -31.17
N SER A 537 27.62 18.96 -30.47
CA SER A 537 26.32 18.75 -31.11
C SER A 537 25.84 19.97 -31.90
N SER A 538 26.08 21.19 -31.40
CA SER A 538 25.74 22.42 -32.15
C SER A 538 26.65 22.67 -33.35
N ARG A 539 27.95 22.33 -33.27
CA ARG A 539 28.87 22.38 -34.41
C ARG A 539 28.59 21.28 -35.44
N ALA A 540 28.24 20.07 -35.00
CA ALA A 540 27.78 19.01 -35.88
C ALA A 540 26.49 19.43 -36.60
N ALA A 541 25.51 19.98 -35.88
CA ALA A 541 24.28 20.51 -36.48
C ALA A 541 24.55 21.64 -37.50
N ALA A 542 25.48 22.54 -37.22
CA ALA A 542 25.86 23.61 -38.16
C ALA A 542 26.68 23.10 -39.36
N ALA A 543 27.45 22.02 -39.20
CA ALA A 543 28.16 21.36 -40.29
C ALA A 543 27.19 20.57 -41.19
N ASP A 544 26.23 19.87 -40.61
CA ASP A 544 25.13 19.21 -41.33
C ASP A 544 24.26 20.22 -42.09
N GLU A 545 23.96 21.39 -41.50
CA GLU A 545 23.21 22.45 -42.19
C GLU A 545 23.99 23.05 -43.37
N LYS A 546 25.32 23.18 -43.25
CA LYS A 546 26.19 23.60 -44.37
C LYS A 546 26.30 22.53 -45.45
N LEU A 547 26.32 21.25 -45.08
CA LEU A 547 26.28 20.14 -46.03
C LEU A 547 24.93 20.07 -46.76
N ILE A 548 23.82 20.33 -46.07
CA ILE A 548 22.48 20.43 -46.67
C ILE A 548 22.38 21.66 -47.59
N LYS A 549 22.89 22.84 -47.18
CA LYS A 549 22.94 24.02 -48.06
C LYS A 549 23.84 23.82 -49.28
N ALA A 550 24.99 23.17 -49.12
CA ALA A 550 25.86 22.81 -50.23
C ALA A 550 25.20 21.81 -51.19
N ALA A 551 24.44 20.83 -50.68
CA ALA A 551 23.68 19.89 -51.49
C ALA A 551 22.51 20.54 -52.25
N VAL A 552 21.95 21.64 -51.75
CA VAL A 552 20.91 22.43 -52.43
C VAL A 552 21.50 23.41 -53.46
N GLU A 553 22.72 23.90 -53.27
CA GLU A 553 23.40 24.83 -54.19
C GLU A 553 24.12 24.14 -55.36
N THR A 554 24.51 22.87 -55.24
CA THR A 554 24.90 22.04 -56.40
C THR A 554 23.69 21.33 -56.98
N GLY A 555 23.00 22.01 -57.91
CA GLY A 555 21.87 21.47 -58.65
C GLY A 555 22.18 20.13 -59.33
N THR A 556 21.66 19.04 -58.76
CA THR A 556 21.34 17.82 -59.49
C THR A 556 19.86 17.49 -59.25
N PRO A 557 19.10 17.17 -60.31
CA PRO A 557 17.64 17.08 -60.22
C PRO A 557 17.23 15.82 -59.46
N VAL A 558 16.39 15.99 -58.44
CA VAL A 558 15.76 14.88 -57.72
C VAL A 558 14.52 14.42 -58.51
N ALA A 559 14.49 13.14 -58.85
CA ALA A 559 13.32 12.48 -59.44
C ALA A 559 12.15 12.42 -58.44
N ALA A 560 10.94 12.52 -58.97
CA ALA A 560 9.69 12.66 -58.22
C ALA A 560 9.32 11.42 -57.38
N GLY A 561 8.84 11.66 -56.15
CA GLY A 561 7.91 10.75 -55.46
C GLY A 561 8.24 10.41 -54.00
N THR A 562 8.01 11.33 -53.04
CA THR A 562 7.64 10.98 -51.64
C THR A 562 7.01 12.21 -50.93
N PRO A 563 6.01 12.06 -50.04
CA PRO A 563 5.28 13.19 -49.44
C PRO A 563 6.15 13.94 -48.41
N PRO A 564 5.92 15.26 -48.20
CA PRO A 564 6.77 16.06 -47.32
C PRO A 564 6.52 15.75 -45.83
N PRO A 565 7.57 15.68 -44.98
CA PRO A 565 7.43 15.77 -43.53
C PRO A 565 7.11 17.23 -43.12
N PRO A 566 6.50 17.45 -41.94
CA PRO A 566 5.98 18.75 -41.52
C PRO A 566 7.09 19.81 -41.42
N PRO A 567 6.78 21.11 -41.67
CA PRO A 567 7.77 22.17 -41.68
C PRO A 567 8.37 22.33 -40.28
N LYS A 568 9.69 22.17 -40.17
CA LYS A 568 10.43 22.63 -38.99
C LYS A 568 10.38 24.16 -38.94
N PRO A 569 10.22 24.75 -37.74
CA PRO A 569 10.08 26.19 -37.58
C PRO A 569 11.29 26.94 -38.15
N PRO A 570 11.09 28.18 -38.64
CA PRO A 570 12.14 28.95 -39.31
C PRO A 570 13.31 29.23 -38.36
N PHE A 571 14.51 29.15 -38.92
CA PHE A 571 15.77 29.41 -38.25
C PHE A 571 15.83 30.87 -37.76
N ASP A 572 15.60 31.08 -36.48
CA ASP A 572 15.59 32.38 -35.83
C ASP A 572 17.03 32.78 -35.44
N VAL A 573 17.67 33.55 -36.32
CA VAL A 573 19.05 34.04 -36.17
C VAL A 573 19.24 34.83 -34.86
N GLY A 574 18.17 35.45 -34.31
CA GLY A 574 18.22 36.17 -33.04
C GLY A 574 18.40 35.24 -31.83
N LYS A 575 17.74 34.08 -31.82
CA LYS A 575 17.90 33.07 -30.76
C LYS A 575 19.26 32.40 -30.82
N PHE A 576 19.81 32.17 -32.01
CA PHE A 576 21.15 31.58 -32.17
C PHE A 576 22.28 32.57 -31.91
N ALA A 577 22.17 33.83 -32.33
CA ALA A 577 23.14 34.88 -31.99
C ALA A 577 23.23 35.09 -30.47
N GLY A 578 22.10 35.04 -29.75
CA GLY A 578 22.07 35.06 -28.30
C GLY A 578 22.76 33.84 -27.64
N ILE A 579 22.59 32.65 -28.22
CA ILE A 579 23.27 31.42 -27.75
C ILE A 579 24.78 31.48 -28.05
N PHE A 580 25.21 31.92 -29.23
CA PHE A 580 26.63 32.05 -29.57
C PHE A 580 27.32 33.20 -28.81
N ALA A 581 26.62 34.31 -28.54
CA ALA A 581 27.12 35.37 -27.68
C ALA A 581 27.24 34.91 -26.23
N ALA A 582 26.25 34.17 -25.70
CA ALA A 582 26.32 33.61 -24.35
C ALA A 582 27.43 32.57 -24.21
N ILE A 583 27.64 31.70 -25.21
CA ILE A 583 28.74 30.72 -25.25
C ILE A 583 30.09 31.43 -25.40
N GLY A 584 30.18 32.44 -26.26
CA GLY A 584 31.39 33.25 -26.45
C GLY A 584 31.78 34.05 -25.20
N LEU A 585 30.79 34.60 -24.48
CA LEU A 585 30.99 35.28 -23.20
C LEU A 585 31.41 34.30 -22.10
N ALA A 586 30.83 33.09 -22.07
CA ALA A 586 31.22 32.05 -21.12
C ALA A 586 32.65 31.53 -21.36
N LEU A 587 33.05 31.33 -22.63
CA LEU A 587 34.42 30.99 -22.99
C LEU A 587 35.40 32.14 -22.72
N GLY A 588 34.97 33.39 -22.94
CA GLY A 588 35.75 34.59 -22.59
C GLY A 588 35.95 34.73 -21.08
N ALA A 589 34.94 34.41 -20.28
CA ALA A 589 35.03 34.39 -18.82
C ALA A 589 35.97 33.27 -18.33
N ILE A 590 35.90 32.07 -18.90
CA ILE A 590 36.84 30.97 -18.61
C ILE A 590 38.27 31.36 -19.04
N GLY A 591 38.42 31.99 -20.20
CA GLY A 591 39.70 32.51 -20.68
C GLY A 591 40.27 33.59 -19.78
N GLY A 592 39.45 34.51 -19.27
CA GLY A 592 39.85 35.53 -18.30
C GLY A 592 40.23 34.96 -16.93
N ILE A 593 39.53 33.92 -16.46
CA ILE A 593 39.90 33.18 -15.24
C ILE A 593 41.22 32.45 -15.45
N LEU A 594 41.42 31.77 -16.58
CA LEU A 594 42.68 31.12 -16.91
C LEU A 594 43.84 32.12 -17.05
N ALA A 595 43.62 33.26 -17.69
CA ALA A 595 44.63 34.31 -17.83
C ALA A 595 45.02 34.92 -16.48
N SER A 596 44.06 35.15 -15.58
CA SER A 596 44.34 35.64 -14.23
C SER A 596 45.02 34.60 -13.33
N VAL A 597 44.68 33.32 -13.49
CA VAL A 597 45.38 32.20 -12.83
C VAL A 597 46.82 32.07 -13.33
N VAL A 598 47.04 32.11 -14.65
CA VAL A 598 48.39 32.04 -15.25
C VAL A 598 49.22 33.27 -14.86
N GLY A 599 48.63 34.47 -14.91
CA GLY A 599 49.29 35.70 -14.47
C GLY A 599 49.65 35.68 -12.98
N GLY A 600 48.78 35.15 -12.13
CA GLY A 600 49.05 34.94 -10.71
C GLY A 600 50.15 33.91 -10.43
N ILE A 601 50.21 32.83 -11.21
CA ILE A 601 51.24 31.77 -11.09
C ILE A 601 52.62 32.29 -11.56
N LEU A 602 52.67 33.07 -12.64
CA LEU A 602 53.92 33.68 -13.14
C LEU A 602 54.52 34.70 -12.16
N GLY A 603 53.72 35.27 -11.26
CA GLY A 603 54.16 36.18 -10.20
C GLY A 603 54.68 35.51 -8.93
N LEU A 604 54.61 34.17 -8.83
CA LEU A 604 54.99 33.41 -7.63
C LEU A 604 56.38 32.78 -7.77
N LYS A 605 57.14 32.73 -6.67
CA LYS A 605 58.41 31.97 -6.63
C LYS A 605 58.13 30.47 -6.79
N PHE A 606 59.07 29.71 -7.37
CA PHE A 606 58.88 28.27 -7.65
C PHE A 606 58.38 27.45 -6.44
N TRP A 607 58.87 27.73 -5.22
CA TRP A 607 58.41 27.05 -4.00
C TRP A 607 57.01 27.45 -3.53
N GLN A 608 56.51 28.63 -3.93
CA GLN A 608 55.16 29.10 -3.63
C GLN A 608 54.11 28.45 -4.54
N ILE A 609 54.50 27.90 -5.70
CA ILE A 609 53.57 27.29 -6.66
C ILE A 609 52.87 26.04 -6.07
N PRO A 610 53.59 25.04 -5.49
CA PRO A 610 52.94 23.92 -4.81
C PRO A 610 52.03 24.35 -3.66
N LEU A 611 52.43 25.37 -2.89
CA LEU A 611 51.64 25.89 -1.77
C LEU A 611 50.37 26.59 -2.25
N ALA A 612 50.45 27.36 -3.34
CA ALA A 612 49.30 28.03 -3.95
C ALA A 612 48.32 27.02 -4.55
N ILE A 613 48.79 25.96 -5.20
CA ILE A 613 47.95 24.87 -5.70
C ILE A 613 47.24 24.17 -4.54
N PHE A 614 47.97 23.81 -3.48
CA PHE A 614 47.39 23.18 -2.29
C PHE A 614 46.37 24.10 -1.60
N GLY A 615 46.68 25.40 -1.47
CA GLY A 615 45.78 26.40 -0.91
C GLY A 615 44.50 26.56 -1.73
N LEU A 616 44.60 26.60 -3.06
CA LEU A 616 43.44 26.63 -3.95
C LEU A 616 42.60 25.35 -3.83
N MET A 617 43.25 24.18 -3.76
CA MET A 617 42.54 22.91 -3.58
C MET A 617 41.76 22.89 -2.27
N LEU A 618 42.35 23.38 -1.17
CA LEU A 618 41.67 23.52 0.11
C LEU A 618 40.57 24.59 0.09
N LEU A 619 40.74 25.70 -0.63
CA LEU A 619 39.71 26.73 -0.76
C LEU A 619 38.46 26.20 -1.48
N ILE A 620 38.66 25.37 -2.52
CA ILE A 620 37.57 24.74 -3.28
C ILE A 620 36.93 23.59 -2.49
N SER A 621 37.75 22.69 -1.92
CA SER A 621 37.25 21.46 -1.30
C SER A 621 36.93 21.60 0.19
N GLY A 622 37.57 22.53 0.90
CA GLY A 622 37.43 22.74 2.34
C GLY A 622 35.99 23.00 2.79
N PRO A 623 35.25 23.95 2.17
CA PRO A 623 33.85 24.18 2.50
C PRO A 623 32.98 22.92 2.32
N ALA A 624 33.17 22.17 1.23
CA ALA A 624 32.44 20.93 0.97
C ALA A 624 32.75 19.84 2.02
N MET A 625 34.01 19.69 2.42
CA MET A 625 34.42 18.77 3.48
C MET A 625 33.83 19.15 4.84
N ILE A 626 33.79 20.45 5.19
CA ILE A 626 33.21 20.93 6.45
C ILE A 626 31.71 20.62 6.49
N VAL A 627 30.98 20.93 5.41
CA VAL A 627 29.55 20.62 5.30
C VAL A 627 29.31 19.11 5.39
N ALA A 628 30.11 18.30 4.68
CA ALA A 628 30.02 16.85 4.76
C ALA A 628 30.29 16.36 6.19
N TRP A 629 31.33 16.85 6.87
CA TRP A 629 31.63 16.49 8.24
C TRP A 629 30.48 16.79 9.21
N PHE A 630 29.83 17.95 9.08
CA PHE A 630 28.65 18.29 9.89
C PHE A 630 27.46 17.38 9.58
N LYS A 631 27.18 17.09 8.29
CA LYS A 631 26.10 16.18 7.89
C LYS A 631 26.35 14.75 8.38
N LEU A 632 27.56 14.23 8.19
CA LEU A 632 27.97 12.88 8.61
C LEU A 632 27.87 12.69 10.12
N LYS A 633 28.23 13.70 10.93
CA LYS A 633 28.09 13.66 12.40
C LYS A 633 26.63 13.75 12.88
N LYS A 634 25.74 14.28 12.05
CA LYS A 634 24.32 14.50 12.37
C LYS A 634 23.39 13.46 11.75
N ARG A 635 23.92 12.43 11.08
CA ARG A 635 23.13 11.31 10.55
C ARG A 635 22.25 10.71 11.64
N ASN A 636 20.96 10.58 11.36
CA ASN A 636 19.97 10.11 12.30
C ASN A 636 19.07 9.06 11.64
N LEU A 637 18.93 7.90 12.31
CA LEU A 637 18.05 6.83 11.88
C LEU A 637 16.57 7.17 12.12
N GLY A 638 16.25 8.05 13.07
CA GLY A 638 14.88 8.41 13.45
C GLY A 638 13.96 8.69 12.26
N PRO A 639 14.25 9.69 11.40
CA PRO A 639 13.41 10.01 10.25
C PRO A 639 13.25 8.90 9.21
N VAL A 640 14.14 7.90 9.21
CA VAL A 640 14.03 6.73 8.33
C VAL A 640 13.03 5.73 8.88
N LEU A 641 12.99 5.53 10.19
CA LEU A 641 12.04 4.62 10.84
C LEU A 641 10.67 5.27 11.07
N ASP A 642 10.64 6.56 11.41
CA ASP A 642 9.39 7.33 11.55
C ASP A 642 8.56 7.29 10.24
N ALA A 643 9.24 7.25 9.10
CA ALA A 643 8.62 7.10 7.79
C ALA A 643 7.95 5.73 7.56
N ASN A 644 8.22 4.73 8.42
CA ASN A 644 7.61 3.39 8.41
C ASN A 644 6.74 3.13 9.65
N GLY A 645 6.15 4.18 10.23
CA GLY A 645 5.21 4.02 11.35
C GLY A 645 5.85 3.79 12.72
N TRP A 646 7.16 3.93 12.86
CA TRP A 646 7.78 3.98 14.18
C TRP A 646 7.54 5.34 14.84
N ALA A 647 7.48 5.37 16.17
CA ALA A 647 7.56 6.61 16.94
C ALA A 647 8.93 6.69 17.62
N ILE A 648 9.94 7.21 16.92
CA ILE A 648 11.30 7.34 17.47
C ILE A 648 11.39 8.59 18.36
N ASN A 649 11.68 8.36 19.64
CA ASN A 649 11.83 9.41 20.63
C ASN A 649 13.31 9.84 20.81
N ALA A 650 14.26 8.91 20.65
CA ALA A 650 15.68 9.23 20.81
C ALA A 650 16.33 9.76 19.51
N ARG A 651 17.44 10.50 19.68
CA ARG A 651 18.31 10.89 18.56
C ARG A 651 19.22 9.73 18.16
N ALA A 652 18.66 8.76 17.43
CA ALA A 652 19.32 7.54 16.96
C ALA A 652 20.46 7.82 15.95
N ARG A 653 21.57 8.36 16.43
CA ARG A 653 22.67 8.88 15.62
C ARG A 653 23.56 7.77 15.06
N ILE A 654 23.92 7.91 13.79
CA ILE A 654 24.91 7.05 13.11
C ILE A 654 26.21 7.82 12.93
N ASN A 655 27.16 7.63 13.84
CA ASN A 655 28.48 8.25 13.73
C ASN A 655 29.33 7.62 12.61
N ILE A 656 30.50 8.18 12.30
CA ILE A 656 31.33 7.73 11.17
C ILE A 656 31.85 6.29 11.34
N PRO A 657 32.44 5.88 12.49
CA PRO A 657 32.89 4.50 12.67
C PRO A 657 31.75 3.48 12.54
N PHE A 658 30.61 3.74 13.18
CA PHE A 658 29.45 2.87 13.11
C PHE A 658 28.81 2.87 11.72
N GLY A 659 28.74 4.01 11.05
CA GLY A 659 28.35 4.07 9.64
C GLY A 659 29.26 3.21 8.76
N THR A 660 30.56 3.16 9.04
CA THR A 660 31.50 2.32 8.27
C THR A 660 31.26 0.83 8.48
N SER A 661 30.72 0.39 9.63
CA SER A 661 30.33 -1.01 9.82
C SER A 661 29.04 -1.40 9.10
N LEU A 662 28.16 -0.43 8.81
CA LEU A 662 26.87 -0.68 8.13
C LEU A 662 27.00 -0.79 6.59
N THR A 663 28.11 -0.33 6.00
CA THR A 663 28.41 -0.52 4.57
C THR A 663 29.84 -1.02 4.42
N LYS A 664 30.01 -2.28 4.03
CA LYS A 664 31.34 -2.87 3.83
C LYS A 664 31.76 -2.70 2.37
N LEU A 665 33.04 -2.37 2.17
CA LEU A 665 33.63 -2.19 0.85
C LEU A 665 34.40 -3.45 0.44
N ALA A 666 34.38 -3.77 -0.85
CA ALA A 666 35.20 -4.84 -1.42
C ALA A 666 36.68 -4.56 -1.15
N HIS A 667 37.34 -5.52 -0.52
CA HIS A 667 38.78 -5.55 -0.32
C HIS A 667 39.29 -6.92 -0.71
N LEU A 668 40.52 -6.97 -1.21
CA LEU A 668 41.18 -8.24 -1.47
C LEU A 668 41.49 -8.91 -0.11
N PRO A 669 41.30 -10.24 0.00
CA PRO A 669 41.58 -10.95 1.24
C PRO A 669 43.08 -10.85 1.59
N GLN A 670 43.40 -10.96 2.87
CA GLN A 670 44.79 -10.93 3.34
C GLN A 670 45.60 -12.06 2.68
N GLY A 671 46.76 -11.74 2.12
CA GLY A 671 47.62 -12.70 1.40
C GLY A 671 47.30 -12.88 -0.08
N ALA A 672 46.30 -12.17 -0.64
CA ALA A 672 46.04 -12.19 -2.07
C ALA A 672 47.24 -11.66 -2.88
N ARG A 673 47.66 -12.41 -3.90
CA ARG A 673 48.67 -11.97 -4.87
C ARG A 673 47.98 -11.33 -6.06
N ARG A 674 48.34 -10.08 -6.39
CA ARG A 674 47.81 -9.34 -7.54
C ARG A 674 48.81 -9.40 -8.69
N SER A 675 48.37 -9.83 -9.88
CA SER A 675 49.13 -9.58 -11.11
C SER A 675 49.08 -8.08 -11.41
N LEU A 676 50.25 -7.46 -11.57
CA LEU A 676 50.37 -6.05 -11.96
C LEU A 676 50.35 -5.85 -13.48
N THR A 677 50.36 -6.94 -14.24
CA THR A 677 50.30 -6.89 -15.70
C THR A 677 48.85 -7.06 -16.13
N ASP A 678 48.25 -5.99 -16.66
CA ASP A 678 46.93 -6.02 -17.29
C ASP A 678 47.11 -6.09 -18.82
N PRO A 679 46.77 -7.22 -19.46
CA PRO A 679 46.92 -7.41 -20.91
C PRO A 679 46.08 -6.44 -21.76
N PHE A 680 45.07 -5.80 -21.17
CA PHE A 680 44.14 -4.89 -21.84
C PHE A 680 44.26 -3.45 -21.34
N GLU A 681 45.31 -3.12 -20.56
CA GLU A 681 45.53 -1.74 -20.13
C GLU A 681 45.70 -0.83 -21.35
N GLU A 682 44.83 0.17 -21.49
CA GLU A 682 44.96 1.17 -22.54
C GLU A 682 46.30 1.88 -22.39
N LYS A 683 47.11 1.86 -23.45
CA LYS A 683 48.38 2.58 -23.49
C LYS A 683 48.08 4.08 -23.37
N LYS A 684 48.25 4.62 -22.16
CA LYS A 684 47.98 6.02 -21.87
C LYS A 684 48.75 6.89 -22.87
N PRO A 685 48.09 7.85 -23.55
CA PRO A 685 48.78 8.72 -24.49
C PRO A 685 49.83 9.52 -23.70
N VAL A 686 51.10 9.26 -24.00
CA VAL A 686 52.26 9.92 -23.36
C VAL A 686 52.54 11.31 -23.96
N TRP A 687 51.87 11.65 -25.06
CA TRP A 687 51.91 12.96 -25.73
C TRP A 687 51.76 14.18 -24.78
N PRO A 688 50.84 14.22 -23.79
CA PRO A 688 50.71 15.38 -22.91
C PRO A 688 51.95 15.56 -22.03
N TYR A 689 52.62 14.47 -21.66
CA TYR A 689 53.89 14.51 -20.92
C TYR A 689 55.01 15.02 -21.81
N TYR A 690 55.07 14.60 -23.09
CA TYR A 690 56.02 15.16 -24.04
C TYR A 690 55.77 16.65 -24.28
N MET A 691 54.52 17.09 -24.41
CA MET A 691 54.16 18.51 -24.52
C MET A 691 54.53 19.30 -23.27
N LEU A 692 54.34 18.73 -22.08
CA LEU A 692 54.78 19.31 -20.81
C LEU A 692 56.31 19.42 -20.75
N ILE A 693 57.04 18.37 -21.12
CA ILE A 693 58.51 18.35 -21.16
C ILE A 693 59.03 19.40 -22.15
N VAL A 694 58.47 19.46 -23.36
CA VAL A 694 58.80 20.48 -24.36
C VAL A 694 58.52 21.88 -23.81
N GLY A 695 57.37 22.08 -23.15
CA GLY A 695 57.04 23.34 -22.48
C GLY A 695 58.04 23.73 -21.39
N ILE A 696 58.49 22.78 -20.56
CA ILE A 696 59.52 23.00 -19.54
C ILE A 696 60.86 23.35 -20.18
N ILE A 697 61.25 22.66 -21.26
CA ILE A 697 62.49 22.94 -21.99
C ILE A 697 62.44 24.36 -22.57
N VAL A 698 61.35 24.75 -23.22
CA VAL A 698 61.16 26.10 -23.76
C VAL A 698 61.19 27.15 -22.65
N ALA A 699 60.56 26.87 -21.50
CA ALA A 699 60.59 27.76 -20.34
C ALA A 699 62.01 27.89 -19.74
N LEU A 700 62.77 26.80 -19.64
CA LEU A 700 64.16 26.81 -19.18
C LEU A 700 65.07 27.59 -20.14
N ILE A 701 64.88 27.43 -21.45
CA ILE A 701 65.59 28.21 -22.48
C ILE A 701 65.22 29.69 -22.34
N GLY A 702 63.94 30.02 -22.13
CA GLY A 702 63.48 31.38 -21.88
C GLY A 702 64.10 32.00 -20.62
N LEU A 703 64.13 31.26 -19.51
CA LEU A 703 64.75 31.68 -18.24
C LEU A 703 66.27 31.87 -18.37
N TRP A 704 66.93 31.06 -19.20
CA TRP A 704 68.35 31.21 -19.54
C TRP A 704 68.59 32.48 -20.38
N PHE A 705 67.76 32.74 -21.40
CA PHE A 705 67.82 33.98 -22.19
C PHE A 705 67.51 35.24 -21.37
N MET A 706 66.68 35.13 -20.33
CA MET A 706 66.40 36.22 -19.38
C MET A 706 67.50 36.41 -18.31
N GLY A 707 68.61 35.67 -18.39
CA GLY A 707 69.79 35.89 -17.54
C GLY A 707 69.66 35.41 -16.09
N ILE A 708 68.60 34.66 -15.76
CA ILE A 708 68.32 34.21 -14.38
C ILE A 708 69.35 33.16 -13.90
N PHE A 709 70.00 32.48 -14.83
CA PHE A 709 71.10 31.53 -14.55
C PHE A 709 72.49 32.12 -14.79
N GLY A 710 72.60 33.42 -15.07
CA GLY A 710 73.88 34.12 -15.22
C GLY A 710 74.52 34.41 -13.86
N THR A 711 75.74 33.96 -13.66
CA THR A 711 76.56 34.27 -12.47
C THR A 711 76.72 35.79 -12.34
N ALA A 712 76.46 36.33 -11.14
CA ALA A 712 76.74 37.73 -10.81
C ALA A 712 78.20 38.07 -11.16
N PRO A 713 78.48 39.25 -11.76
CA PRO A 713 79.85 39.67 -12.01
C PRO A 713 80.58 39.83 -10.68
N ILE A 714 81.69 39.11 -10.53
CA ILE A 714 82.60 39.24 -9.40
C ILE A 714 83.19 40.65 -9.46
N GLN A 715 82.90 41.49 -8.47
CA GLN A 715 83.67 42.69 -8.17
C GLN A 715 84.64 42.41 -7.03
#